data_AF-A0A2T0M427-F1
#
_entry.id   AF-A0A2T0M427-F1
#
_cell.length_a   1.000
_cell.length_b   1.000
_cell.length_c   1.000
_cell.angle_alpha   90.00
_cell.angle_beta   90.00
_cell.angle_gamma   90.00
#
_symmetry.space_group_name_H-M   'P 1'
#
loop_
_entity.id
_entity.type
_entity.pdbx_description
1 polymer ?
#
loop_
_entity_poly.entity_id
_entity_poly.type
_entity_poly.pdbx_seq_one_letter_code
_entity_poly.pdbx_strand_id
1 'polypeptide(L)'
;MPSTPWLAHDPNPHADRHLLCLPYSGAPPSLFDEWRIPGVDVLPLLLPGRGTRRREPLGRSLRQLAEDIAADVVPRLPGRFFLLGHSMGAWLAHAVATVLAERGARGPERLFVLSAPPPHLPHRLFSSLHDLTDEDMADEVVRLGGAPESARDAILANIAVIRADATAVGEHRPAPRPLSCPISVVAGTGEPLFALGDLLEWRASTHADVSLHLVEGGHFTVAEQREAILRLAARDTGAATRHTDPIAVVGMACRFPGAGGPAEFWRLLREGRCAVGPVPAGRATDPHRPLLRAGGFIDGVDLFDAGHFGFGTREAHRADPRLRLLLMAVQEAIDDAGLLPEDVAGPRSGIWVGESHSDYWDLSTGTVTPNMYTLSGGGLKSFLSGRVSHFFDLSGPSITLDTSCSASLTAVHTACRALRDGEVDTAFAAGAHLILNPDAGPAHGLAKALSPHGRSAFASVDADGYARAEGIAVVLLKRLTDALGDGDPLHAVIEGSAINANGRSGRNIVTTSVPGQIRMMREALADAGARPAEVACVEAHGPGTKVGDEVELAALHEVYGANPRPCLVGSVKTNIGHLEPAAGIAGLLKVVLALRHGQVPASLHHKAPAPAIDWEHSALRVPTALEPWPLPGRRRAAVSSFGLSGANAHVVVATPPPHGSTRQRRPPRSWNLRRYWYTEVAAR
;
A
#
# COMPACT_ATOMS: atom_id res chain seq x y z
N MET A 1 21.73 -19.42 26.45
CA MET A 1 21.11 -20.32 27.46
C MET A 1 21.07 -21.73 26.87
N PRO A 2 21.11 -22.81 27.66
CA PRO A 2 20.94 -24.16 27.13
C PRO A 2 19.56 -24.32 26.47
N SER A 3 19.52 -25.08 25.38
CA SER A 3 18.31 -25.42 24.61
C SER A 3 17.25 -26.06 25.50
N THR A 4 15.97 -25.75 25.26
CA THR A 4 14.85 -26.33 25.99
C THR A 4 14.20 -27.47 25.19
N PRO A 5 13.84 -28.61 25.82
CA PRO A 5 13.14 -29.69 25.10
C PRO A 5 11.72 -29.28 24.68
N TRP A 6 11.17 -28.20 25.24
CA TRP A 6 9.80 -27.74 25.00
C TRP A 6 9.58 -27.10 23.63
N LEU A 7 10.62 -26.68 22.93
CA LEU A 7 10.50 -25.98 21.64
C LEU A 7 11.11 -26.83 20.51
N ALA A 8 10.47 -26.80 19.34
CA ALA A 8 11.00 -27.48 18.16
C ALA A 8 12.34 -26.89 17.67
N HIS A 9 12.60 -25.62 18.00
CA HIS A 9 13.86 -24.92 17.72
C HIS A 9 14.06 -23.80 18.76
N ASP A 10 15.30 -23.36 18.93
CA ASP A 10 15.61 -22.28 19.87
C ASP A 10 15.00 -20.93 19.41
N PRO A 11 14.49 -20.09 20.33
CA PRO A 11 13.97 -18.77 19.98
C PRO A 11 15.02 -17.90 19.29
N ASN A 12 14.62 -17.20 18.22
CA ASN A 12 15.47 -16.25 17.54
C ASN A 12 15.79 -15.06 18.47
N PRO A 13 17.07 -14.85 18.84
CA PRO A 13 17.44 -13.78 19.77
C PRO A 13 17.28 -12.37 19.17
N HIS A 14 17.09 -12.27 17.86
CA HIS A 14 16.92 -11.01 17.13
C HIS A 14 15.46 -10.69 16.80
N ALA A 15 14.52 -11.58 17.13
CA ALA A 15 13.11 -11.31 16.92
C ALA A 15 12.56 -10.47 18.08
N ASP A 16 11.78 -9.43 17.77
CA ASP A 16 11.08 -8.61 18.77
C ASP A 16 9.74 -9.21 19.21
N ARG A 17 9.25 -10.21 18.46
CA ARG A 17 7.93 -10.83 18.63
C ARG A 17 8.03 -12.35 18.51
N HIS A 18 7.44 -13.07 19.47
CA HIS A 18 7.41 -14.54 19.49
C HIS A 18 5.97 -15.05 19.63
N LEU A 19 5.55 -15.93 18.73
CA LEU A 19 4.25 -16.59 18.78
C LEU A 19 4.45 -18.04 19.21
N LEU A 20 4.10 -18.36 20.46
CA LEU A 20 4.14 -19.73 20.96
C LEU A 20 2.87 -20.49 20.53
N CYS A 21 3.04 -21.57 19.76
CA CYS A 21 1.95 -22.35 19.19
C CYS A 21 1.75 -23.65 19.98
N LEU A 22 0.60 -23.78 20.63
CA LEU A 22 0.22 -24.90 21.49
C LEU A 22 -0.69 -25.86 20.71
N PRO A 23 -0.27 -27.10 20.49
CA PRO A 23 -0.99 -28.05 19.66
C PRO A 23 -2.23 -28.63 20.37
N TYR A 24 -3.15 -29.21 19.59
CA TYR A 24 -4.30 -29.95 20.12
C TYR A 24 -3.93 -31.38 20.57
N SER A 25 -4.90 -32.09 21.14
CA SER A 25 -4.69 -33.44 21.67
C SER A 25 -4.25 -34.42 20.59
N GLY A 26 -3.20 -35.19 20.86
CA GLY A 26 -2.61 -36.14 19.90
C GLY A 26 -1.95 -35.55 18.64
N ALA A 27 -2.04 -34.23 18.40
CA ALA A 27 -1.44 -33.57 17.24
C ALA A 27 0.04 -33.93 16.99
N PRO A 28 0.44 -34.06 15.72
CA PRO A 28 1.82 -34.36 15.35
C PRO A 28 2.74 -33.16 15.65
N PRO A 29 4.05 -33.40 15.86
CA PRO A 29 5.03 -32.32 16.03
C PRO A 29 5.02 -31.30 14.88
N SER A 30 4.66 -31.73 13.68
CA SER A 30 4.75 -30.93 12.46
C SER A 30 3.58 -29.98 12.19
N LEU A 31 2.57 -29.92 13.07
CA LEU A 31 1.34 -29.13 12.87
C LEU A 31 1.61 -27.66 12.48
N PHE A 32 2.68 -27.08 13.01
CA PHE A 32 3.04 -25.68 12.81
C PHE A 32 4.31 -25.49 11.96
N ASP A 33 4.88 -26.56 11.39
CA ASP A 33 6.19 -26.51 10.70
C ASP A 33 6.20 -25.53 9.52
N GLU A 34 5.07 -25.39 8.85
CA GLU A 34 4.90 -24.51 7.69
C GLU A 34 4.47 -23.08 8.08
N TRP A 35 4.18 -22.80 9.34
CA TRP A 35 3.65 -21.49 9.74
C TRP A 35 4.74 -20.42 9.70
N ARG A 36 4.51 -19.36 8.91
CA ARG A 36 5.44 -18.24 8.75
C ARG A 36 4.67 -16.93 8.83
N ILE A 37 5.11 -16.05 9.72
CA ILE A 37 4.59 -14.69 9.86
C ILE A 37 5.80 -13.74 9.77
N PRO A 38 5.88 -12.86 8.75
CA PRO A 38 7.03 -11.96 8.61
C PRO A 38 7.27 -11.10 9.86
N GLY A 39 8.48 -11.16 10.43
CA GLY A 39 8.82 -10.38 11.63
C GLY A 39 8.27 -10.93 12.96
N VAL A 40 7.74 -12.16 12.96
CA VAL A 40 7.36 -12.90 14.17
C VAL A 40 8.04 -14.26 14.15
N ASP A 41 8.70 -14.59 15.26
CA ASP A 41 9.28 -15.90 15.49
C ASP A 41 8.20 -16.88 15.93
N VAL A 42 7.84 -17.83 15.06
CA VAL A 42 6.77 -18.81 15.32
C VAL A 42 7.39 -20.04 15.97
N LEU A 43 7.00 -20.32 17.22
CA LEU A 43 7.61 -21.33 18.07
C LEU A 43 6.61 -22.46 18.40
N PRO A 44 6.67 -23.59 17.69
CA PRO A 44 5.87 -24.76 18.00
C PRO A 44 6.29 -25.39 19.33
N LEU A 45 5.32 -25.65 20.20
CA LEU A 45 5.53 -26.31 21.49
C LEU A 45 5.52 -27.85 21.31
N LEU A 46 6.55 -28.52 21.84
CA LEU A 46 6.66 -29.98 21.90
C LEU A 46 6.25 -30.51 23.28
N LEU A 47 5.04 -31.08 23.35
CA LEU A 47 4.53 -31.71 24.58
C LEU A 47 5.17 -33.09 24.83
N PRO A 48 5.29 -33.53 26.11
CA PRO A 48 5.77 -34.86 26.45
C PRO A 48 4.98 -35.98 25.76
N GLY A 49 5.65 -37.10 25.45
CA GLY A 49 5.03 -38.26 24.80
C GLY A 49 4.97 -38.21 23.28
N ARG A 50 5.46 -37.13 22.65
CA ARG A 50 5.43 -36.92 21.19
C ARG A 50 6.80 -36.58 20.61
N GLY A 51 6.98 -36.87 19.33
CA GLY A 51 8.19 -36.50 18.59
C GLY A 51 9.47 -36.94 19.31
N THR A 52 10.39 -36.00 19.50
CA THR A 52 11.67 -36.21 20.20
C THR A 52 11.50 -36.48 21.71
N ARG A 53 10.34 -36.17 22.29
CA ARG A 53 9.99 -36.38 23.72
C ARG A 53 9.12 -37.62 23.96
N ARG A 54 9.08 -38.57 23.02
CA ARG A 54 8.20 -39.77 23.08
C ARG A 54 8.41 -40.66 24.32
N ARG A 55 9.60 -40.64 24.91
CA ARG A 55 9.93 -41.46 26.10
C ARG A 55 9.65 -40.75 27.43
N GLU A 56 9.28 -39.47 27.39
CA GLU A 56 8.99 -38.71 28.61
C GLU A 56 7.61 -39.09 29.18
N PRO A 57 7.44 -39.05 30.51
CA PRO A 57 6.13 -39.27 31.13
C PRO A 57 5.08 -38.28 30.60
N LEU A 58 3.87 -38.77 30.35
CA LEU A 58 2.76 -37.93 29.93
C LEU A 58 2.38 -36.96 31.05
N GLY A 59 2.03 -35.72 30.67
CA GLY A 59 1.59 -34.69 31.61
C GLY A 59 0.35 -35.14 32.37
N ARG A 60 0.34 -34.91 33.69
CA ARG A 60 -0.75 -35.38 34.56
C ARG A 60 -1.90 -34.39 34.71
N SER A 61 -1.70 -33.11 34.37
CA SER A 61 -2.75 -32.09 34.37
C SER A 61 -2.36 -30.88 33.51
N LEU A 62 -3.36 -30.14 33.01
CA LEU A 62 -3.12 -28.88 32.29
C LEU A 62 -2.40 -27.83 33.16
N ARG A 63 -2.66 -27.84 34.47
CA ARG A 63 -2.01 -26.95 35.43
C ARG A 63 -0.51 -27.21 35.51
N GLN A 64 -0.09 -28.47 35.67
CA GLN A 64 1.32 -28.82 35.74
C GLN A 64 2.05 -28.46 34.44
N LEU A 65 1.46 -28.80 33.29
CA LEU A 65 2.03 -28.44 31.99
C LEU A 65 2.21 -26.92 31.86
N ALA A 66 1.21 -26.13 32.28
CA ALA A 66 1.28 -24.69 32.26
C ALA A 66 2.39 -24.14 33.19
N GLU A 67 2.57 -24.73 34.37
CA GLU A 67 3.62 -24.35 35.32
C GLU A 67 5.03 -24.62 34.80
N ASP A 68 5.22 -25.76 34.12
CA ASP A 68 6.49 -26.14 33.50
C ASP A 68 6.79 -25.24 32.29
N ILE A 69 5.82 -25.00 31.40
CA ILE A 69 5.98 -24.08 30.25
C ILE A 69 6.31 -22.65 30.73
N ALA A 70 5.60 -22.16 31.76
CA ALA A 70 5.85 -20.84 32.33
C ALA A 70 7.25 -20.72 32.95
N ALA A 71 7.81 -21.80 33.49
CA ALA A 71 9.16 -21.82 34.06
C ALA A 71 10.25 -22.00 32.99
N ASP A 72 10.03 -22.89 32.02
CA ASP A 72 11.06 -23.37 31.11
C ASP A 72 11.04 -22.68 29.74
N VAL A 73 9.93 -22.07 29.33
CA VAL A 73 9.82 -21.48 27.97
C VAL A 73 9.79 -19.97 28.06
N VAL A 74 8.89 -19.40 28.85
CA VAL A 74 8.62 -17.96 28.88
C VAL A 74 9.86 -17.10 29.20
N PRO A 75 10.74 -17.48 30.16
CA PRO A 75 11.97 -16.72 30.43
C PRO A 75 12.97 -16.68 29.27
N ARG A 76 12.79 -17.54 28.25
CA ARG A 76 13.67 -17.63 27.07
C ARG A 76 13.18 -16.80 25.89
N LEU A 77 12.00 -16.18 25.98
CA LEU A 77 11.43 -15.36 24.90
C LEU A 77 11.85 -13.88 25.09
N PRO A 78 12.79 -13.34 24.28
CA PRO A 78 13.08 -11.90 24.34
C PRO A 78 11.87 -11.09 23.84
N GLY A 79 11.74 -9.82 24.25
CA GLY A 79 10.71 -8.93 23.67
C GLY A 79 9.25 -9.29 24.01
N ARG A 80 8.37 -9.18 23.02
CA ARG A 80 6.91 -9.39 23.16
C ARG A 80 6.56 -10.82 22.77
N PHE A 81 5.65 -11.46 23.52
CA PHE A 81 5.19 -12.80 23.15
C PHE A 81 3.68 -12.94 23.16
N PHE A 82 3.23 -13.90 22.38
CA PHE A 82 1.84 -14.20 22.09
C PHE A 82 1.62 -15.71 22.26
N LEU A 83 0.41 -16.11 22.66
CA LEU A 83 0.04 -17.51 22.78
C LEU A 83 -1.03 -17.83 21.75
N LEU A 84 -0.88 -18.92 21.01
CA LEU A 84 -1.89 -19.44 20.11
C LEU A 84 -2.13 -20.90 20.42
N GLY A 85 -3.38 -21.27 20.64
CA GLY A 85 -3.74 -22.65 20.94
C GLY A 85 -4.98 -23.09 20.19
N HIS A 86 -4.96 -24.34 19.72
CA HIS A 86 -6.12 -24.99 19.10
C HIS A 86 -6.69 -26.07 20.02
N SER A 87 -8.01 -26.11 20.19
CA SER A 87 -8.71 -27.09 21.02
C SER A 87 -8.09 -27.16 22.43
N MET A 88 -7.60 -28.31 22.89
CA MET A 88 -6.83 -28.44 24.14
C MET A 88 -5.71 -27.40 24.27
N GLY A 89 -4.97 -27.12 23.19
CA GLY A 89 -3.89 -26.15 23.18
C GLY A 89 -4.36 -24.76 23.57
N ALA A 90 -5.62 -24.41 23.27
CA ALA A 90 -6.21 -23.12 23.64
C ALA A 90 -6.44 -23.02 25.17
N TRP A 91 -6.83 -24.13 25.80
CA TRP A 91 -6.95 -24.23 27.25
C TRP A 91 -5.60 -24.22 27.94
N LEU A 92 -4.61 -24.93 27.38
CA LEU A 92 -3.24 -24.89 27.89
C LEU A 92 -2.67 -23.47 27.78
N ALA A 93 -2.93 -22.76 26.67
CA ALA A 93 -2.50 -21.39 26.48
C ALA A 93 -3.13 -20.45 27.50
N HIS A 94 -4.43 -20.60 27.77
CA HIS A 94 -5.11 -19.89 28.85
C HIS A 94 -4.49 -20.21 30.21
N ALA A 95 -4.25 -21.49 30.53
CA ALA A 95 -3.65 -21.90 31.79
C ALA A 95 -2.23 -21.35 31.98
N VAL A 96 -1.40 -21.32 30.93
CA VAL A 96 -0.08 -20.66 30.95
C VAL A 96 -0.22 -19.17 31.28
N ALA A 97 -1.13 -18.46 30.63
CA ALA A 97 -1.39 -17.05 30.90
C ALA A 97 -1.88 -16.83 32.34
N THR A 98 -2.74 -17.70 32.87
CA THR A 98 -3.20 -17.65 34.27
C THR A 98 -2.04 -17.87 35.25
N VAL A 99 -1.21 -18.88 35.04
CA VAL A 99 -0.05 -19.17 35.91
C VAL A 99 0.93 -17.99 35.90
N LEU A 100 1.19 -17.37 34.75
CA LEU A 100 2.03 -16.17 34.67
C LEU A 100 1.43 -15.00 35.46
N ALA A 101 0.12 -14.77 35.34
CA ALA A 101 -0.58 -13.72 36.08
C ALA A 101 -0.58 -13.96 37.61
N GLU A 102 -0.72 -15.21 38.05
CA GLU A 102 -0.61 -15.61 39.46
C GLU A 102 0.80 -15.37 40.01
N ARG A 103 1.83 -15.66 39.21
CA ARG A 103 3.25 -15.44 39.58
C ARG A 103 3.68 -13.97 39.48
N GLY A 104 2.82 -13.07 39.01
CA GLY A 104 3.20 -11.68 38.72
C GLY A 104 4.27 -11.57 37.62
N ALA A 105 4.40 -12.58 36.77
CA ALA A 105 5.35 -12.63 35.67
C ALA A 105 4.81 -11.88 34.44
N ARG A 106 5.68 -11.62 33.46
CA ARG A 106 5.28 -11.02 32.17
C ARG A 106 4.27 -11.94 31.47
N GLY A 107 3.04 -11.45 31.28
CA GLY A 107 1.99 -12.13 30.52
C GLY A 107 2.12 -11.94 29.01
N PRO A 108 1.35 -12.69 28.20
CA PRO A 108 1.32 -12.51 26.75
C PRO A 108 0.64 -11.20 26.36
N GLU A 109 1.02 -10.63 25.22
CA GLU A 109 0.38 -9.45 24.64
C GLU A 109 -1.03 -9.76 24.10
N ARG A 110 -1.27 -11.02 23.68
CA ARG A 110 -2.57 -11.51 23.21
C ARG A 110 -2.64 -13.04 23.27
N LEU A 111 -3.84 -13.56 23.50
CA LEU A 111 -4.17 -14.98 23.41
C LEU A 111 -5.03 -15.24 22.16
N PHE A 112 -4.59 -16.13 21.27
CA PHE A 112 -5.36 -16.64 20.14
C PHE A 112 -5.95 -17.99 20.51
N VAL A 113 -7.27 -18.10 20.50
CA VAL A 113 -8.03 -19.30 20.84
C VAL A 113 -8.66 -19.83 19.57
N LEU A 114 -8.27 -21.02 19.14
CA LEU A 114 -8.81 -21.66 17.94
C LEU A 114 -9.71 -22.83 18.33
N SER A 115 -10.97 -22.78 17.91
CA SER A 115 -11.96 -23.87 18.02
C SER A 115 -12.05 -24.46 19.43
N ALA A 116 -12.21 -23.60 20.43
CA ALA A 116 -12.38 -24.01 21.82
C ALA A 116 -13.30 -23.03 22.59
N PRO A 117 -14.30 -23.51 23.35
CA PRO A 117 -15.03 -22.69 24.30
C PRO A 117 -14.12 -22.37 25.50
N PRO A 118 -14.44 -21.36 26.32
CA PRO A 118 -13.64 -21.04 27.49
C PRO A 118 -13.70 -22.14 28.55
N PRO A 119 -12.61 -22.34 29.32
CA PRO A 119 -12.45 -23.49 30.22
C PRO A 119 -13.37 -23.49 31.46
N HIS A 120 -14.12 -22.40 31.69
CA HIS A 120 -15.09 -22.32 32.78
C HIS A 120 -16.48 -22.87 32.39
N LEU A 121 -16.72 -23.14 31.10
CA LEU A 121 -17.96 -23.76 30.65
C LEU A 121 -17.91 -25.29 30.83
N PRO A 122 -19.06 -25.93 31.14
CA PRO A 122 -19.12 -27.38 31.27
C PRO A 122 -18.87 -28.05 29.91
N HIS A 123 -17.79 -28.84 29.81
CA HIS A 123 -17.52 -29.67 28.64
C HIS A 123 -18.54 -30.82 28.57
N ARG A 124 -19.26 -30.92 27.44
CA ARG A 124 -20.31 -31.95 27.26
C ARG A 124 -19.83 -33.22 26.54
N LEU A 125 -18.75 -33.18 25.75
CA LEU A 125 -18.37 -34.29 24.85
C LEU A 125 -16.90 -34.76 24.98
N PHE A 126 -15.93 -33.85 25.08
CA PHE A 126 -14.50 -34.24 25.09
C PHE A 126 -13.98 -34.73 26.46
N SER A 127 -14.65 -34.34 27.55
CA SER A 127 -14.25 -34.68 28.93
C SER A 127 -14.55 -36.13 29.29
N SER A 128 -15.44 -36.82 28.57
CA SER A 128 -15.81 -38.22 28.82
C SER A 128 -14.93 -39.24 28.08
N LEU A 129 -14.02 -38.79 27.21
CA LEU A 129 -13.19 -39.68 26.39
C LEU A 129 -12.29 -40.59 27.22
N HIS A 130 -11.81 -40.11 28.37
CA HIS A 130 -10.87 -40.86 29.19
C HIS A 130 -11.48 -42.05 29.94
N ASP A 131 -12.82 -42.13 30.01
CA ASP A 131 -13.55 -43.26 30.61
C ASP A 131 -13.86 -44.39 29.60
N LEU A 132 -13.65 -44.14 28.30
CA LEU A 132 -13.92 -45.09 27.23
C LEU A 132 -12.81 -46.15 27.11
N THR A 133 -13.11 -47.31 26.50
CA THR A 133 -12.06 -48.25 26.10
C THR A 133 -11.17 -47.64 25.00
N ASP A 134 -9.98 -48.20 24.74
CA ASP A 134 -9.09 -47.65 23.71
C ASP A 134 -9.72 -47.68 22.30
N GLU A 135 -10.52 -48.72 22.00
CA GLU A 135 -11.24 -48.81 20.72
C GLU A 135 -12.38 -47.81 20.64
N ASP A 136 -13.22 -47.73 21.67
CA ASP A 136 -14.33 -46.77 21.72
C ASP A 136 -13.81 -45.32 21.69
N MET A 137 -12.69 -45.04 22.35
CA MET A 137 -12.06 -43.73 22.34
C MET A 137 -11.54 -43.37 20.95
N ALA A 138 -10.96 -44.33 20.22
CA ALA A 138 -10.51 -44.09 18.85
C ALA A 138 -11.69 -43.78 17.91
N ASP A 139 -12.78 -44.54 18.03
CA ASP A 139 -14.00 -44.33 17.23
C ASP A 139 -14.67 -42.99 17.56
N GLU A 140 -14.69 -42.62 18.85
CA GLU A 140 -15.19 -41.34 19.30
C GLU A 140 -14.34 -40.18 18.80
N VAL A 141 -13.01 -40.29 18.80
CA VAL A 141 -12.10 -39.25 18.27
C VAL A 141 -12.26 -39.08 16.76
N VAL A 142 -12.42 -40.18 16.01
CA VAL A 142 -12.73 -40.13 14.57
C VAL A 142 -14.04 -39.39 14.33
N ARG A 143 -15.09 -39.75 15.10
CA ARG A 143 -16.42 -39.14 14.98
C ARG A 143 -16.45 -37.66 15.36
N LEU A 144 -15.84 -37.29 16.49
CA LEU A 144 -15.82 -35.93 17.02
C LEU A 144 -14.89 -35.00 16.22
N GLY A 145 -13.73 -35.50 15.78
CA GLY A 145 -12.79 -34.72 14.98
C GLY A 145 -13.21 -34.55 13.53
N GLY A 146 -14.09 -35.41 13.00
CA GLY A 146 -14.32 -35.48 11.55
C GLY A 146 -13.09 -35.99 10.78
N ALA A 147 -12.22 -36.75 11.44
CA ALA A 147 -11.08 -37.39 10.79
C ALA A 147 -11.58 -38.52 9.87
N PRO A 148 -10.93 -38.79 8.73
CA PRO A 148 -11.31 -39.92 7.88
C PRO A 148 -11.09 -41.23 8.64
N GLU A 149 -11.89 -42.26 8.35
CA GLU A 149 -11.80 -43.58 9.00
C GLU A 149 -10.40 -44.19 8.88
N SER A 150 -9.65 -43.83 7.82
CA SER A 150 -8.24 -44.18 7.63
C SER A 150 -7.28 -43.64 8.70
N ALA A 151 -7.69 -42.67 9.52
CA ALA A 151 -6.89 -42.11 10.60
C ALA A 151 -6.98 -42.94 11.91
N ARG A 152 -7.90 -43.92 11.98
CA ARG A 152 -8.16 -44.71 13.18
C ARG A 152 -6.92 -45.43 13.71
N ASP A 153 -6.13 -46.06 12.84
CA ASP A 153 -4.92 -46.78 13.25
C ASP A 153 -3.86 -45.83 13.82
N ALA A 154 -3.74 -44.62 13.26
CA ALA A 154 -2.83 -43.59 13.76
C ALA A 154 -3.28 -43.01 15.11
N ILE A 155 -4.60 -42.93 15.33
CA ILE A 155 -5.20 -42.53 16.61
C ILE A 155 -4.93 -43.60 17.67
N LEU A 156 -5.17 -44.89 17.35
CA LEU A 156 -4.88 -46.02 18.24
C LEU A 156 -3.39 -46.07 18.60
N ALA A 157 -2.50 -45.84 17.64
CA ALA A 157 -1.06 -45.79 17.89
C ALA A 157 -0.63 -44.68 18.87
N ASN A 158 -1.46 -43.66 19.07
CA ASN A 158 -1.24 -42.55 19.99
C ASN A 158 -2.26 -42.50 21.15
N ILE A 159 -3.06 -43.55 21.36
CA ILE A 159 -4.22 -43.52 22.24
C ILE A 159 -3.86 -43.15 23.68
N ALA A 160 -2.70 -43.61 24.18
CA ALA A 160 -2.21 -43.27 25.52
C ALA A 160 -1.98 -41.76 25.69
N VAL A 161 -1.45 -41.09 24.66
CA VAL A 161 -1.23 -39.63 24.66
C VAL A 161 -2.56 -38.90 24.64
N ILE A 162 -3.47 -39.31 23.76
CA ILE A 162 -4.79 -38.69 23.63
C ILE A 162 -5.58 -38.85 24.94
N ARG A 163 -5.47 -40.02 25.59
CA ARG A 163 -6.13 -40.30 26.86
C ARG A 163 -5.60 -39.41 27.97
N ALA A 164 -4.27 -39.30 28.11
CA ALA A 164 -3.66 -38.42 29.11
C ALA A 164 -4.08 -36.95 28.92
N ASP A 165 -4.10 -36.48 27.68
CA ASP A 165 -4.58 -35.14 27.33
C ASP A 165 -6.06 -34.94 27.65
N ALA A 166 -6.90 -35.92 27.31
CA ALA A 166 -8.33 -35.87 27.60
C ALA A 166 -8.60 -35.84 29.12
N THR A 167 -7.85 -36.63 29.90
CA THR A 167 -7.88 -36.57 31.37
C THR A 167 -7.45 -35.20 31.87
N ALA A 168 -6.34 -34.67 31.36
CA ALA A 168 -5.82 -33.35 31.76
C ALA A 168 -6.81 -32.21 31.48
N VAL A 169 -7.55 -32.29 30.37
CA VAL A 169 -8.65 -31.38 30.02
C VAL A 169 -9.86 -31.58 30.93
N GLY A 170 -10.31 -32.84 31.10
CA GLY A 170 -11.49 -33.18 31.89
C GLY A 170 -11.38 -32.81 33.37
N GLU A 171 -10.18 -32.89 33.93
CA GLU A 171 -9.87 -32.52 35.32
C GLU A 171 -9.53 -31.04 35.50
N HIS A 172 -9.33 -30.28 34.41
CA HIS A 172 -8.95 -28.88 34.51
C HIS A 172 -10.08 -28.04 35.11
N ARG A 173 -9.74 -27.27 36.15
CA ARG A 173 -10.63 -26.29 36.77
C ARG A 173 -9.88 -24.96 36.79
N PRO A 174 -10.15 -24.03 35.86
CA PRO A 174 -9.44 -22.76 35.81
C PRO A 174 -9.78 -21.92 37.05
N ALA A 175 -8.81 -21.15 37.54
CA ALA A 175 -9.05 -20.18 38.60
C ALA A 175 -10.01 -19.08 38.11
N PRO A 176 -10.92 -18.56 38.95
CA PRO A 176 -11.89 -17.52 38.58
C PRO A 176 -11.23 -16.13 38.54
N ARG A 177 -10.16 -15.99 37.75
CA ARG A 177 -9.41 -14.74 37.60
C ARG A 177 -9.26 -14.39 36.12
N PRO A 178 -9.91 -13.32 35.65
CA PRO A 178 -9.77 -12.87 34.27
C PRO A 178 -8.33 -12.43 33.97
N LEU A 179 -7.88 -12.70 32.74
CA LEU A 179 -6.60 -12.24 32.22
C LEU A 179 -6.62 -10.72 31.96
N SER A 180 -5.44 -10.13 31.78
CA SER A 180 -5.27 -8.72 31.39
C SER A 180 -4.94 -8.52 29.91
N CYS A 181 -4.77 -9.60 29.15
CA CYS A 181 -4.45 -9.55 27.72
C CYS A 181 -5.71 -9.73 26.87
N PRO A 182 -5.79 -9.10 25.68
CA PRO A 182 -6.88 -9.32 24.75
C PRO A 182 -6.91 -10.78 24.24
N ILE A 183 -8.09 -11.23 23.80
CA ILE A 183 -8.33 -12.57 23.26
C ILE A 183 -8.89 -12.48 21.84
N SER A 184 -8.28 -13.20 20.90
CA SER A 184 -8.81 -13.38 19.54
C SER A 184 -9.30 -14.81 19.38
N VAL A 185 -10.61 -14.99 19.27
CA VAL A 185 -11.27 -16.29 19.15
C VAL A 185 -11.55 -16.57 17.68
N VAL A 186 -11.16 -17.75 17.19
CA VAL A 186 -11.39 -18.21 15.81
C VAL A 186 -12.08 -19.56 15.83
N ALA A 187 -13.17 -19.72 15.07
CA ALA A 187 -13.85 -21.02 14.96
C ALA A 187 -14.46 -21.23 13.58
N GLY A 188 -14.59 -22.50 13.21
CA GLY A 188 -15.24 -22.92 11.97
C GLY A 188 -16.74 -22.76 12.10
N THR A 189 -17.40 -22.27 11.05
CA THR A 189 -18.85 -22.11 11.00
C THR A 189 -19.60 -23.46 11.10
N GLY A 190 -18.93 -24.57 10.78
CA GLY A 190 -19.41 -25.94 10.92
C GLY A 190 -18.87 -26.68 12.15
N GLU A 191 -18.51 -25.97 13.23
CA GLU A 191 -17.99 -26.56 14.47
C GLU A 191 -18.98 -27.59 15.10
N PRO A 192 -18.60 -28.87 15.23
CA PRO A 192 -19.49 -29.90 15.76
C PRO A 192 -19.44 -30.07 17.29
N LEU A 193 -18.41 -29.55 17.99
CA LEU A 193 -18.17 -29.92 19.39
C LEU A 193 -18.86 -29.03 20.42
N PHE A 194 -19.24 -27.82 20.04
CA PHE A 194 -19.86 -26.84 20.92
C PHE A 194 -20.69 -25.84 20.12
N ALA A 195 -21.59 -25.12 20.80
CA ALA A 195 -22.37 -24.08 20.13
C ALA A 195 -21.48 -22.86 19.90
N LEU A 196 -21.51 -22.26 18.70
CA LEU A 196 -20.73 -21.03 18.44
C LEU A 196 -21.04 -19.88 19.41
N GLY A 197 -22.24 -19.86 20.01
CA GLY A 197 -22.60 -18.92 21.07
C GLY A 197 -21.74 -19.04 22.33
N ASP A 198 -21.25 -20.25 22.65
CA ASP A 198 -20.38 -20.51 23.82
C ASP A 198 -19.05 -19.75 23.71
N LEU A 199 -18.62 -19.39 22.48
CA LEU A 199 -17.40 -18.61 22.26
C LEU A 199 -17.50 -17.17 22.79
N LEU A 200 -18.71 -16.64 22.96
CA LEU A 200 -18.91 -15.29 23.51
C LEU A 200 -18.51 -15.21 24.98
N GLU A 201 -18.56 -16.34 25.71
CA GLU A 201 -18.20 -16.43 27.12
C GLU A 201 -16.70 -16.24 27.37
N TRP A 202 -15.86 -16.24 26.32
CA TRP A 202 -14.46 -15.80 26.44
C TRP A 202 -14.33 -14.37 27.00
N ARG A 203 -15.37 -13.54 26.88
CA ARG A 203 -15.47 -12.22 27.53
C ARG A 203 -15.37 -12.27 29.06
N ALA A 204 -15.78 -13.38 29.69
CA ALA A 204 -15.62 -13.55 31.14
C ALA A 204 -14.18 -13.91 31.54
N SER A 205 -13.33 -14.28 30.58
CA SER A 205 -11.96 -14.77 30.83
C SER A 205 -10.88 -13.68 30.71
N THR A 206 -11.24 -12.44 30.37
CA THR A 206 -10.30 -11.31 30.32
C THR A 206 -10.97 -9.98 30.65
N HIS A 207 -10.21 -9.02 31.18
CA HIS A 207 -10.61 -7.62 31.33
C HIS A 207 -10.29 -6.76 30.09
N ALA A 208 -9.65 -7.33 29.07
CA ALA A 208 -9.31 -6.65 27.82
C ALA A 208 -10.26 -7.04 26.67
N ASP A 209 -9.99 -6.55 25.46
CA ASP A 209 -10.84 -6.80 24.29
C ASP A 209 -10.90 -8.28 23.88
N VAL A 210 -12.11 -8.73 23.55
CA VAL A 210 -12.34 -10.04 22.91
C VAL A 210 -12.89 -9.83 21.51
N SER A 211 -12.22 -10.42 20.52
CA SER A 211 -12.68 -10.45 19.13
C SER A 211 -13.03 -11.87 18.70
N LEU A 212 -14.11 -12.02 17.92
CA LEU A 212 -14.58 -13.31 17.41
C LEU A 212 -14.50 -13.30 15.88
N HIS A 213 -13.85 -14.31 15.30
CA HIS A 213 -13.64 -14.49 13.87
C HIS A 213 -14.20 -15.85 13.46
N LEU A 214 -15.27 -15.85 12.67
CA LEU A 214 -15.84 -17.08 12.12
C LEU A 214 -15.27 -17.32 10.73
N VAL A 215 -14.82 -18.54 10.46
CA VAL A 215 -14.24 -18.97 9.17
C VAL A 215 -15.00 -20.17 8.62
N GLU A 216 -14.89 -20.44 7.32
CA GLU A 216 -15.44 -21.65 6.73
C GLU A 216 -14.67 -22.89 7.20
N GLY A 217 -15.35 -23.97 7.58
CA GLY A 217 -14.71 -25.20 8.05
C GLY A 217 -15.30 -25.76 9.34
N GLY A 218 -14.72 -26.86 9.83
CA GLY A 218 -15.12 -27.60 11.02
C GLY A 218 -14.20 -27.36 12.21
N HIS A 219 -14.06 -28.36 13.09
CA HIS A 219 -13.25 -28.26 14.30
C HIS A 219 -11.76 -28.00 14.01
N PHE A 220 -11.22 -28.54 12.92
CA PHE A 220 -9.80 -28.46 12.59
C PHE A 220 -9.42 -27.21 11.79
N THR A 221 -10.03 -26.07 12.10
CA THR A 221 -9.71 -24.76 11.47
C THR A 221 -8.21 -24.42 11.45
N VAL A 222 -7.44 -24.90 12.44
CA VAL A 222 -5.97 -24.72 12.46
C VAL A 222 -5.27 -25.29 11.23
N ALA A 223 -5.80 -26.37 10.64
CA ALA A 223 -5.31 -26.96 9.40
C ALA A 223 -6.11 -26.46 8.18
N GLU A 224 -7.43 -26.42 8.28
CA GLU A 224 -8.34 -26.07 7.18
C GLU A 224 -8.23 -24.59 6.76
N GLN A 225 -7.95 -23.69 7.72
CA GLN A 225 -7.98 -22.24 7.55
C GLN A 225 -6.67 -21.57 7.98
N ARG A 226 -5.54 -22.26 7.77
CA ARG A 226 -4.18 -21.80 8.12
C ARG A 226 -3.91 -20.37 7.66
N GLU A 227 -4.21 -20.02 6.41
CA GLU A 227 -3.93 -18.68 5.86
C GLU A 227 -4.80 -17.58 6.48
N ALA A 228 -6.05 -17.87 6.85
CA ALA A 228 -6.89 -16.92 7.56
C ALA A 228 -6.35 -16.65 8.98
N ILE A 229 -5.89 -17.69 9.66
CA ILE A 229 -5.32 -17.58 11.01
C ILE A 229 -3.96 -16.87 10.97
N LEU A 230 -3.10 -17.16 9.98
CA LEU A 230 -1.81 -16.47 9.81
C LEU A 230 -2.00 -14.98 9.54
N ARG A 231 -2.99 -14.58 8.73
CA ARG A 231 -3.33 -13.16 8.51
C ARG A 231 -3.83 -12.48 9.77
N LEU A 232 -4.70 -13.15 10.51
CA LEU A 232 -5.20 -12.65 11.80
C LEU A 232 -4.05 -12.47 12.79
N ALA A 233 -3.20 -13.48 12.95
CA ALA A 233 -2.04 -13.43 13.82
C ALA A 233 -1.05 -12.34 13.37
N ALA A 234 -0.77 -12.19 12.08
CA ALA A 234 0.11 -11.15 11.56
C ALA A 234 -0.41 -9.73 11.87
N ARG A 235 -1.72 -9.50 11.74
CA ARG A 235 -2.38 -8.23 12.09
C ARG A 235 -2.29 -7.96 13.59
N ASP A 236 -2.70 -8.92 14.41
CA ASP A 236 -2.90 -8.75 15.84
C ASP A 236 -1.59 -8.84 16.65
N THR A 237 -0.52 -9.44 16.09
CA THR A 237 0.85 -9.36 16.63
C THR A 237 1.58 -8.08 16.24
N GLY A 238 1.00 -7.29 15.32
CA GLY A 238 1.63 -6.10 14.75
C GLY A 238 2.82 -6.43 13.84
N ALA A 239 2.87 -7.64 13.28
CA ALA A 239 3.87 -8.08 12.30
C ALA A 239 3.65 -7.42 10.94
N ALA A 240 2.39 -7.34 10.52
CA ALA A 240 1.95 -6.33 9.57
C ALA A 240 1.67 -5.06 10.38
N THR A 241 2.68 -4.23 10.65
CA THR A 241 2.34 -2.89 11.13
C THR A 241 1.61 -2.22 9.98
N ARG A 242 0.37 -1.77 10.19
CA ARG A 242 -0.36 -1.00 9.16
C ARG A 242 0.51 0.18 8.65
N HIS A 243 1.37 0.71 9.53
CA HIS A 243 2.34 1.75 9.23
C HIS A 243 3.46 1.37 8.24
N THR A 244 3.76 0.08 8.04
CA THR A 244 4.82 -0.38 7.12
C THR A 244 4.29 -1.27 5.98
N ASP A 245 2.97 -1.49 5.88
CA ASP A 245 2.41 -2.21 4.74
C ASP A 245 2.68 -1.41 3.45
N PRO A 246 3.35 -2.00 2.44
CA PRO A 246 3.51 -1.34 1.16
C PRO A 246 2.16 -1.03 0.51
N ILE A 247 2.11 0.00 -0.32
CA ILE A 247 0.87 0.43 -0.97
C ILE A 247 0.85 -0.05 -2.42
N ALA A 248 -0.11 -0.88 -2.76
CA ALA A 248 -0.35 -1.36 -4.11
C ALA A 248 -0.96 -0.27 -5.00
N VAL A 249 -0.43 -0.12 -6.22
CA VAL A 249 -1.10 0.60 -7.31
C VAL A 249 -1.97 -0.42 -8.05
N VAL A 250 -3.27 -0.39 -7.80
CA VAL A 250 -4.23 -1.36 -8.36
C VAL A 250 -4.88 -0.87 -9.66
N GLY A 251 -5.03 0.44 -9.83
CA GLY A 251 -5.56 1.06 -11.04
C GLY A 251 -4.82 2.35 -11.39
N MET A 252 -4.78 2.69 -12.68
CA MET A 252 -4.22 3.97 -13.12
C MET A 252 -4.87 4.46 -14.42
N ALA A 253 -4.95 5.78 -14.57
CA ALA A 253 -5.40 6.44 -15.80
C ALA A 253 -4.60 7.72 -16.02
N CYS A 254 -4.45 8.12 -17.29
CA CYS A 254 -3.83 9.39 -17.64
C CYS A 254 -4.32 9.96 -18.96
N ARG A 255 -4.15 11.28 -19.10
CA ARG A 255 -4.17 12.04 -20.34
C ARG A 255 -2.95 12.96 -20.33
N PHE A 256 -2.02 12.68 -21.23
CA PHE A 256 -0.77 13.43 -21.39
C PHE A 256 -0.60 13.85 -22.85
N PRO A 257 0.29 14.81 -23.14
CA PRO A 257 0.58 15.23 -24.52
C PRO A 257 0.95 14.01 -25.37
N GLY A 258 0.21 13.79 -26.45
CA GLY A 258 0.38 12.66 -27.36
C GLY A 258 0.02 11.27 -26.80
N ALA A 259 -0.69 11.18 -25.66
CA ALA A 259 -1.10 9.93 -25.05
C ALA A 259 -2.45 10.03 -24.30
N GLY A 260 -3.47 9.33 -24.83
CA GLY A 260 -4.81 9.24 -24.25
C GLY A 260 -4.96 8.18 -23.15
N GLY A 261 -3.88 7.56 -22.66
CA GLY A 261 -3.94 6.53 -21.63
C GLY A 261 -2.58 5.86 -21.38
N PRO A 262 -2.47 4.99 -20.34
CA PRO A 262 -1.19 4.42 -19.94
C PRO A 262 -0.48 3.60 -21.05
N ALA A 263 -1.25 2.89 -21.87
CA ALA A 263 -0.68 2.10 -22.98
C ALA A 263 -0.08 3.00 -24.08
N GLU A 264 -0.77 4.09 -24.44
CA GLU A 264 -0.26 5.05 -25.41
C GLU A 264 0.92 5.84 -24.87
N PHE A 265 0.90 6.15 -23.57
CA PHE A 265 2.00 6.79 -22.89
C PHE A 265 3.26 5.92 -22.89
N TRP A 266 3.12 4.62 -22.60
CA TRP A 266 4.22 3.68 -22.74
C TRP A 266 4.78 3.63 -24.16
N ARG A 267 3.90 3.57 -25.17
CA ARG A 267 4.31 3.59 -26.59
C ARG A 267 5.15 4.82 -26.91
N LEU A 268 4.68 6.01 -26.50
CA LEU A 268 5.39 7.28 -26.67
C LEU A 268 6.79 7.25 -26.02
N LEU A 269 6.90 6.77 -24.78
CA LEU A 269 8.16 6.67 -24.04
C LEU A 269 9.12 5.67 -24.68
N ARG A 270 8.63 4.49 -25.04
CA ARG A 270 9.41 3.41 -25.65
C ARG A 270 10.01 3.83 -26.99
N GLU A 271 9.26 4.62 -27.76
CA GLU A 271 9.70 5.16 -29.05
C GLU A 271 10.59 6.41 -28.92
N GLY A 272 10.82 6.90 -27.70
CA GLY A 272 11.65 8.09 -27.46
C GLY A 272 11.08 9.36 -28.08
N ARG A 273 9.75 9.48 -28.20
CA ARG A 273 9.11 10.64 -28.84
C ARG A 273 9.04 11.84 -27.89
N CYS A 274 9.16 13.03 -28.45
CA CYS A 274 8.83 14.30 -27.82
C CYS A 274 7.42 14.73 -28.28
N ALA A 275 6.54 15.03 -27.34
CA ALA A 275 5.17 15.51 -27.58
C ALA A 275 5.01 17.00 -27.26
N VAL A 276 6.11 17.71 -27.07
CA VAL A 276 6.11 19.17 -26.99
C VAL A 276 6.05 19.75 -28.39
N GLY A 277 5.14 20.68 -28.61
CA GLY A 277 4.87 21.26 -29.92
C GLY A 277 4.39 22.71 -29.83
N PRO A 278 4.01 23.32 -30.96
CA PRO A 278 3.48 24.69 -30.98
C PRO A 278 2.21 24.80 -30.14
N VAL A 279 1.95 26.01 -29.61
CA VAL A 279 0.70 26.31 -28.91
C VAL A 279 -0.50 26.09 -29.84
N PRO A 280 -1.54 25.35 -29.43
CA PRO A 280 -2.72 25.10 -30.25
C PRO A 280 -3.41 26.40 -30.67
N ALA A 281 -3.96 26.40 -31.89
CA ALA A 281 -4.70 27.54 -32.41
C ALA A 281 -5.88 27.90 -31.49
N GLY A 282 -6.07 29.20 -31.24
CA GLY A 282 -7.14 29.71 -30.38
C GLY A 282 -6.85 29.71 -28.88
N ARG A 283 -5.67 29.25 -28.43
CA ARG A 283 -5.25 29.35 -27.02
C ARG A 283 -4.54 30.65 -26.69
N ALA A 284 -3.64 31.11 -27.56
CA ALA A 284 -2.88 32.35 -27.35
C ALA A 284 -3.78 33.58 -27.48
N THR A 285 -3.61 34.53 -26.56
CA THR A 285 -4.34 35.81 -26.56
C THR A 285 -3.69 36.85 -27.47
N ASP A 286 -2.35 36.81 -27.64
CA ASP A 286 -1.61 37.57 -28.66
C ASP A 286 -0.69 36.62 -29.48
N PRO A 287 -1.15 36.13 -30.64
CA PRO A 287 -0.35 35.26 -31.52
C PRO A 287 0.91 35.93 -32.09
N HIS A 288 1.01 37.26 -32.06
CA HIS A 288 2.14 38.01 -32.60
C HIS A 288 3.27 38.21 -31.57
N ARG A 289 2.95 38.11 -30.27
CA ARG A 289 3.93 38.14 -29.17
C ARG A 289 3.64 37.05 -28.13
N PRO A 290 3.65 35.76 -28.52
CA PRO A 290 3.32 34.68 -27.60
C PRO A 290 4.39 34.58 -26.51
N LEU A 291 3.96 34.54 -25.26
CA LEU A 291 4.88 34.34 -24.14
C LEU A 291 5.41 32.91 -24.12
N LEU A 292 4.55 31.95 -24.46
CA LEU A 292 4.89 30.55 -24.63
C LEU A 292 4.94 30.20 -26.13
N ARG A 293 6.11 29.80 -26.64
CA ARG A 293 6.27 29.42 -28.06
C ARG A 293 5.93 27.96 -28.34
N ALA A 294 6.18 27.09 -27.38
CA ALA A 294 5.89 25.66 -27.45
C ALA A 294 5.59 25.10 -26.06
N GLY A 295 4.83 24.01 -26.02
CA GLY A 295 4.43 23.32 -24.81
C GLY A 295 3.84 21.94 -25.11
N GLY A 296 3.62 21.14 -24.07
CA GLY A 296 2.90 19.88 -24.19
C GLY A 296 1.41 20.10 -24.00
N PHE A 297 0.59 19.85 -25.01
CA PHE A 297 -0.86 20.06 -24.93
C PHE A 297 -1.61 18.75 -25.10
N ILE A 298 -2.73 18.61 -24.40
CA ILE A 298 -3.63 17.47 -24.59
C ILE A 298 -4.76 17.85 -25.54
N ASP A 299 -5.21 16.88 -26.32
CA ASP A 299 -6.32 17.05 -27.25
C ASP A 299 -7.68 16.98 -26.53
N GLY A 300 -8.68 17.67 -27.07
CA GLY A 300 -10.08 17.51 -26.66
C GLY A 300 -10.38 17.94 -25.22
N VAL A 301 -9.71 18.97 -24.68
CA VAL A 301 -10.00 19.49 -23.33
C VAL A 301 -11.46 19.96 -23.15
N ASP A 302 -12.12 20.29 -24.24
CA ASP A 302 -13.51 20.74 -24.29
C ASP A 302 -14.50 19.57 -24.36
N LEU A 303 -14.03 18.33 -24.49
CA LEU A 303 -14.86 17.13 -24.63
C LEU A 303 -15.19 16.50 -23.27
N PHE A 304 -16.45 16.11 -23.08
CA PHE A 304 -16.93 15.45 -21.87
C PHE A 304 -18.21 14.65 -22.10
N ASP A 305 -18.40 13.58 -21.33
CA ASP A 305 -19.65 12.81 -21.30
C ASP A 305 -20.54 13.28 -20.14
N ALA A 306 -21.20 14.43 -20.32
CA ALA A 306 -22.02 15.03 -19.26
C ALA A 306 -23.17 14.11 -18.81
N GLY A 307 -23.73 13.32 -19.73
CA GLY A 307 -24.84 12.41 -19.43
C GLY A 307 -24.42 11.30 -18.47
N HIS A 308 -23.24 10.72 -18.69
CA HIS A 308 -22.68 9.71 -17.79
C HIS A 308 -22.47 10.25 -16.37
N PHE A 309 -21.93 11.48 -16.26
CA PHE A 309 -21.60 12.07 -14.96
C PHE A 309 -22.75 12.85 -14.30
N GLY A 310 -23.96 12.79 -14.86
CA GLY A 310 -25.14 13.44 -14.29
C GLY A 310 -25.15 14.97 -14.41
N PHE A 311 -24.36 15.56 -15.31
CA PHE A 311 -24.29 16.99 -15.52
C PHE A 311 -25.41 17.48 -16.44
N GLY A 312 -26.13 18.52 -16.02
CA GLY A 312 -27.00 19.27 -16.92
C GLY A 312 -26.19 20.06 -17.95
N THR A 313 -26.76 20.37 -19.12
CA THR A 313 -26.04 21.09 -20.19
C THR A 313 -25.44 22.41 -19.70
N ARG A 314 -26.21 23.23 -18.97
CA ARG A 314 -25.73 24.51 -18.43
C ARG A 314 -24.56 24.33 -17.48
N GLU A 315 -24.63 23.31 -16.62
CA GLU A 315 -23.57 22.99 -15.67
C GLU A 315 -22.30 22.52 -16.39
N ALA A 316 -22.43 21.63 -17.38
CA ALA A 316 -21.30 21.12 -18.15
C ALA A 316 -20.51 22.21 -18.88
N HIS A 317 -21.17 23.25 -19.42
CA HIS A 317 -20.48 24.42 -19.99
C HIS A 317 -19.75 25.27 -18.94
N ARG A 318 -20.22 25.29 -17.70
CA ARG A 318 -19.56 26.01 -16.60
C ARG A 318 -18.49 25.18 -15.91
N ALA A 319 -18.52 23.85 -16.05
CA ALA A 319 -17.54 22.96 -15.48
C ALA A 319 -16.17 23.14 -16.14
N ASP A 320 -15.16 23.38 -15.31
CA ASP A 320 -13.76 23.44 -15.69
C ASP A 320 -13.36 22.13 -16.38
N PRO A 321 -12.71 22.21 -17.57
CA PRO A 321 -12.10 21.06 -18.24
C PRO A 321 -11.31 20.12 -17.31
N ARG A 322 -10.61 20.67 -16.32
CA ARG A 322 -9.81 19.88 -15.36
C ARG A 322 -10.68 18.94 -14.54
N LEU A 323 -11.83 19.42 -14.07
CA LEU A 323 -12.79 18.60 -13.34
C LEU A 323 -13.40 17.54 -14.26
N ARG A 324 -13.80 17.92 -15.47
CA ARG A 324 -14.43 17.02 -16.45
C ARG A 324 -13.50 15.85 -16.81
N LEU A 325 -12.25 16.15 -17.14
CA LEU A 325 -11.25 15.13 -17.46
C LEU A 325 -10.86 14.30 -16.23
N LEU A 326 -10.81 14.90 -15.03
CA LEU A 326 -10.53 14.18 -13.79
C LEU A 326 -11.60 13.14 -13.47
N LEU A 327 -12.89 13.48 -13.64
CA LEU A 327 -14.00 12.53 -13.45
C LEU A 327 -13.87 11.31 -14.38
N MET A 328 -13.56 11.54 -15.66
CA MET A 328 -13.31 10.46 -16.62
C MET A 328 -12.07 9.63 -16.22
N ALA A 329 -10.98 10.27 -15.82
CA ALA A 329 -9.77 9.56 -15.41
C ALA A 329 -9.97 8.72 -14.13
N VAL A 330 -10.79 9.17 -13.17
CA VAL A 330 -11.12 8.38 -11.98
C VAL A 330 -11.93 7.14 -12.37
N GLN A 331 -12.94 7.29 -13.24
CA GLN A 331 -13.70 6.15 -13.74
C GLN A 331 -12.79 5.14 -14.47
N GLU A 332 -11.86 5.63 -15.30
CA GLU A 332 -10.91 4.77 -16.02
C GLU A 332 -9.92 4.07 -15.08
N ALA A 333 -9.50 4.71 -13.99
CA ALA A 333 -8.66 4.07 -12.98
C ALA A 333 -9.40 2.96 -12.22
N ILE A 334 -10.71 3.14 -11.96
CA ILE A 334 -11.59 2.10 -11.41
C ILE A 334 -11.70 0.92 -12.38
N ASP A 335 -11.94 1.20 -13.67
CA ASP A 335 -12.03 0.17 -14.70
C ASP A 335 -10.73 -0.60 -14.88
N ASP A 336 -9.61 0.11 -14.85
CA ASP A 336 -8.27 -0.46 -14.94
C ASP A 336 -7.94 -1.35 -13.74
N ALA A 337 -8.51 -1.08 -12.56
CA ALA A 337 -8.42 -1.96 -11.39
C ALA A 337 -9.35 -3.19 -11.47
N GLY A 338 -10.22 -3.29 -12.47
CA GLY A 338 -11.23 -4.35 -12.55
C GLY A 338 -12.41 -4.14 -11.59
N LEU A 339 -12.61 -2.91 -11.11
CA LEU A 339 -13.62 -2.55 -10.11
C LEU A 339 -14.85 -1.89 -10.76
N LEU A 340 -15.91 -1.79 -9.98
CA LEU A 340 -17.11 -1.00 -10.23
C LEU A 340 -17.11 0.23 -9.30
N PRO A 341 -17.81 1.33 -9.66
CA PRO A 341 -17.98 2.48 -8.77
C PRO A 341 -18.48 2.11 -7.37
N GLU A 342 -19.38 1.14 -7.27
CA GLU A 342 -19.91 0.63 -5.99
C GLU A 342 -18.86 -0.07 -5.12
N ASP A 343 -17.79 -0.64 -5.71
CA ASP A 343 -16.71 -1.28 -4.95
C ASP A 343 -15.81 -0.26 -4.23
N VAL A 344 -15.84 1.00 -4.68
CA VAL A 344 -15.05 2.09 -4.10
C VAL A 344 -15.90 3.11 -3.36
N ALA A 345 -17.21 2.93 -3.30
CA ALA A 345 -18.13 3.79 -2.57
C ALA A 345 -17.99 3.61 -1.04
N GLY A 346 -18.41 4.62 -0.28
CA GLY A 346 -18.55 4.56 1.17
C GLY A 346 -17.45 5.27 1.98
N PRO A 347 -17.47 5.12 3.33
CA PRO A 347 -16.68 5.93 4.25
C PRO A 347 -15.19 5.58 4.29
N ARG A 348 -14.80 4.46 3.67
CA ARG A 348 -13.42 3.95 3.66
C ARG A 348 -12.69 4.27 2.37
N SER A 349 -13.21 5.21 1.58
CA SER A 349 -12.61 5.63 0.31
C SER A 349 -12.40 7.14 0.28
N GLY A 350 -11.19 7.58 -0.09
CA GLY A 350 -10.82 8.99 -0.13
C GLY A 350 -10.13 9.40 -1.43
N ILE A 351 -10.01 10.71 -1.66
CA ILE A 351 -9.31 11.29 -2.81
C ILE A 351 -8.44 12.49 -2.42
N TRP A 352 -7.23 12.53 -2.98
CA TRP A 352 -6.28 13.63 -2.89
C TRP A 352 -5.92 14.13 -4.29
N VAL A 353 -6.15 15.40 -4.58
CA VAL A 353 -5.91 16.02 -5.89
C VAL A 353 -4.85 17.11 -5.76
N GLY A 354 -3.73 16.95 -6.47
CA GLY A 354 -2.71 17.99 -6.63
C GLY A 354 -3.10 18.98 -7.73
N GLU A 355 -3.22 20.26 -7.39
CA GLU A 355 -3.61 21.34 -8.31
C GLU A 355 -3.04 22.70 -7.84
N SER A 356 -2.95 23.69 -8.74
CA SER A 356 -2.40 25.03 -8.42
C SER A 356 -3.25 26.24 -8.84
N HIS A 357 -3.82 26.28 -10.04
CA HIS A 357 -4.70 27.39 -10.47
C HIS A 357 -5.66 26.99 -11.59
N SER A 358 -6.78 27.71 -11.70
CA SER A 358 -7.81 27.54 -12.74
C SER A 358 -7.74 28.65 -13.79
N ASP A 359 -7.15 28.35 -14.96
CA ASP A 359 -7.27 29.24 -16.11
C ASP A 359 -8.73 29.43 -16.57
N TYR A 360 -9.56 28.39 -16.40
CA TYR A 360 -10.95 28.44 -16.83
C TYR A 360 -11.77 29.44 -16.01
N TRP A 361 -11.52 29.50 -14.70
CA TRP A 361 -12.09 30.51 -13.83
C TRP A 361 -11.70 31.92 -14.31
N ASP A 362 -10.41 32.15 -14.51
CA ASP A 362 -9.89 33.46 -14.94
C ASP A 362 -10.48 33.89 -16.29
N LEU A 363 -10.55 32.99 -17.27
CA LEU A 363 -11.18 33.24 -18.57
C LEU A 363 -12.70 33.53 -18.46
N SER A 364 -13.39 32.81 -17.56
CA SER A 364 -14.84 32.93 -17.41
C SER A 364 -15.27 34.19 -16.68
N THR A 365 -14.53 34.65 -15.66
CA THR A 365 -14.92 35.80 -14.81
C THR A 365 -15.00 37.13 -15.56
N GLY A 366 -14.24 37.29 -16.65
CA GLY A 366 -14.33 38.46 -17.52
C GLY A 366 -15.41 38.38 -18.61
N THR A 367 -15.99 37.19 -18.84
CA THR A 367 -16.89 36.94 -19.98
C THR A 367 -18.31 36.59 -19.55
N VAL A 368 -18.47 35.96 -18.39
CA VAL A 368 -19.75 35.43 -17.93
C VAL A 368 -19.93 35.70 -16.44
N THR A 369 -21.13 36.13 -16.04
CA THR A 369 -21.45 36.34 -14.63
C THR A 369 -21.25 35.04 -13.83
N PRO A 370 -20.43 35.05 -12.77
CA PRO A 370 -20.26 33.90 -11.89
C PRO A 370 -21.57 33.50 -11.21
N ASN A 371 -21.81 32.20 -11.08
CA ASN A 371 -22.93 31.61 -10.36
C ASN A 371 -22.49 30.31 -9.66
N MET A 372 -23.44 29.58 -9.07
CA MET A 372 -23.13 28.33 -8.38
C MET A 372 -22.53 27.26 -9.29
N TYR A 373 -22.88 27.22 -10.58
CA TYR A 373 -22.28 26.27 -11.52
C TYR A 373 -20.84 26.61 -11.88
N THR A 374 -20.46 27.90 -11.96
CA THR A 374 -19.04 28.26 -12.16
C THR A 374 -18.21 27.98 -10.91
N LEU A 375 -18.76 28.22 -9.71
CA LEU A 375 -18.05 27.93 -8.46
C LEU A 375 -17.89 26.42 -8.26
N SER A 376 -19.00 25.67 -8.32
CA SER A 376 -19.03 24.22 -8.09
C SER A 376 -18.50 23.38 -9.26
N GLY A 377 -18.35 24.00 -10.44
CA GLY A 377 -17.75 23.41 -11.62
C GLY A 377 -16.22 23.43 -11.61
N GLY A 378 -15.56 23.77 -10.49
CA GLY A 378 -14.10 23.82 -10.38
C GLY A 378 -13.49 25.22 -10.29
N GLY A 379 -14.33 26.26 -10.17
CA GLY A 379 -13.86 27.62 -9.85
C GLY A 379 -13.27 27.72 -8.45
N LEU A 380 -13.88 27.08 -7.45
CA LEU A 380 -13.20 26.81 -6.18
C LEU A 380 -12.49 25.45 -6.25
N LYS A 381 -11.20 25.45 -5.95
CA LYS A 381 -10.32 24.28 -6.07
C LYS A 381 -10.86 23.02 -5.37
N SER A 382 -11.47 23.19 -4.20
CA SER A 382 -12.04 22.08 -3.41
C SER A 382 -13.12 21.27 -4.15
N PHE A 383 -13.76 21.83 -5.18
CA PHE A 383 -14.72 21.08 -5.99
C PHE A 383 -14.07 20.06 -6.93
N LEU A 384 -12.76 20.10 -7.18
CA LEU A 384 -12.08 19.03 -7.92
C LEU A 384 -12.19 17.70 -7.18
N SER A 385 -11.73 17.65 -5.93
CA SER A 385 -11.90 16.46 -5.08
C SER A 385 -13.37 16.25 -4.70
N GLY A 386 -14.08 17.33 -4.35
CA GLY A 386 -15.46 17.25 -3.85
C GLY A 386 -16.47 16.70 -4.87
N ARG A 387 -16.34 17.06 -6.16
CA ARG A 387 -17.23 16.52 -7.21
C ARG A 387 -16.94 15.06 -7.54
N VAL A 388 -15.67 14.65 -7.48
CA VAL A 388 -15.31 13.23 -7.60
C VAL A 388 -15.90 12.47 -6.42
N SER A 389 -15.70 12.94 -5.18
CA SER A 389 -16.30 12.32 -4.00
C SER A 389 -17.81 12.22 -4.09
N HIS A 390 -18.48 13.28 -4.54
CA HIS A 390 -19.93 13.29 -4.70
C HIS A 390 -20.42 12.28 -5.74
N PHE A 391 -19.76 12.20 -6.91
CA PHE A 391 -20.21 11.32 -7.99
C PHE A 391 -19.97 9.84 -7.68
N PHE A 392 -18.82 9.49 -7.11
CA PHE A 392 -18.45 8.11 -6.79
C PHE A 392 -18.80 7.69 -5.36
N ASP A 393 -19.59 8.49 -4.64
CA ASP A 393 -20.00 8.27 -3.25
C ASP A 393 -18.83 7.99 -2.29
N LEU A 394 -17.73 8.75 -2.44
CA LEU A 394 -16.56 8.63 -1.57
C LEU A 394 -16.78 9.48 -0.31
N SER A 395 -16.96 8.82 0.84
CA SER A 395 -17.26 9.47 2.12
C SER A 395 -16.05 9.58 3.06
N GLY A 396 -14.84 9.23 2.60
CA GLY A 396 -13.58 9.48 3.29
C GLY A 396 -13.01 10.89 3.01
N PRO A 397 -11.70 11.11 3.28
CA PRO A 397 -11.05 12.40 3.02
C PRO A 397 -11.18 12.84 1.56
N SER A 398 -11.59 14.09 1.34
CA SER A 398 -11.70 14.72 0.01
C SER A 398 -10.89 16.00 -0.02
N ILE A 399 -9.65 15.90 -0.51
CA ILE A 399 -8.64 16.96 -0.34
C ILE A 399 -8.11 17.41 -1.70
N THR A 400 -8.11 18.72 -1.92
CA THR A 400 -7.34 19.36 -2.99
C THR A 400 -6.20 20.14 -2.36
N LEU A 401 -4.96 19.96 -2.83
CA LEU A 401 -3.76 20.54 -2.24
C LEU A 401 -2.83 21.16 -3.28
N ASP A 402 -2.08 22.17 -2.85
CA ASP A 402 -1.14 22.93 -3.68
C ASP A 402 0.23 23.01 -3.00
N THR A 403 1.16 22.20 -3.47
CA THR A 403 2.59 22.32 -3.16
C THR A 403 3.38 22.67 -4.42
N SER A 404 2.79 23.44 -5.34
CA SER A 404 3.35 23.74 -6.66
C SER A 404 3.66 22.45 -7.44
N CYS A 405 4.83 22.34 -8.08
CA CYS A 405 5.20 21.20 -8.93
C CYS A 405 5.25 19.84 -8.20
N SER A 406 5.33 19.82 -6.86
CA SER A 406 5.29 18.57 -6.08
C SER A 406 3.88 18.10 -5.73
N ALA A 407 2.82 18.88 -6.03
CA ALA A 407 1.47 18.66 -5.52
C ALA A 407 0.95 17.24 -5.73
N SER A 408 0.99 16.70 -6.95
CA SER A 408 0.50 15.34 -7.20
C SER A 408 1.31 14.24 -6.50
N LEU A 409 2.61 14.43 -6.27
CA LEU A 409 3.40 13.44 -5.52
C LEU A 409 3.20 13.59 -4.00
N THR A 410 2.95 14.81 -3.52
CA THR A 410 2.45 15.04 -2.15
C THR A 410 1.08 14.37 -1.96
N ALA A 411 0.17 14.44 -2.95
CA ALA A 411 -1.12 13.75 -2.90
C ALA A 411 -0.95 12.23 -2.80
N VAL A 412 -0.03 11.65 -3.57
CA VAL A 412 0.33 10.22 -3.46
C VAL A 412 0.85 9.88 -2.06
N HIS A 413 1.78 10.68 -1.52
CA HIS A 413 2.30 10.47 -0.17
C HIS A 413 1.18 10.49 0.88
N THR A 414 0.35 11.53 0.89
CA THR A 414 -0.74 11.67 1.88
C THR A 414 -1.77 10.55 1.75
N ALA A 415 -2.11 10.13 0.53
CA ALA A 415 -2.97 8.97 0.30
C ALA A 415 -2.35 7.66 0.86
N CYS A 416 -1.04 7.45 0.65
CA CYS A 416 -0.33 6.30 1.22
C CYS A 416 -0.33 6.33 2.75
N ARG A 417 -0.15 7.52 3.36
CA ARG A 417 -0.25 7.70 4.82
C ARG A 417 -1.64 7.36 5.33
N ALA A 418 -2.70 7.88 4.71
CA ALA A 418 -4.08 7.60 5.12
C ALA A 418 -4.43 6.10 5.03
N LEU A 419 -3.92 5.39 4.02
CA LEU A 419 -4.05 3.93 3.91
C LEU A 419 -3.29 3.21 5.03
N ARG A 420 -2.03 3.58 5.29
CA ARG A 420 -1.20 2.97 6.34
C ARG A 420 -1.71 3.25 7.75
N ASP A 421 -2.28 4.42 7.97
CA ASP A 421 -2.84 4.82 9.26
C ASP A 421 -4.27 4.24 9.44
N GLY A 422 -4.82 3.64 8.38
CA GLY A 422 -6.13 2.97 8.41
C GLY A 422 -7.31 3.92 8.42
N GLU A 423 -7.13 5.17 7.98
CA GLU A 423 -8.22 6.14 7.78
C GLU A 423 -9.13 5.71 6.62
N VAL A 424 -8.53 5.15 5.58
CA VAL A 424 -9.20 4.60 4.38
C VAL A 424 -8.66 3.22 4.03
N ASP A 425 -9.41 2.47 3.25
CA ASP A 425 -9.03 1.17 2.67
C ASP A 425 -8.73 1.29 1.17
N THR A 426 -9.32 2.31 0.53
CA THR A 426 -9.13 2.65 -0.88
C THR A 426 -8.82 4.14 -1.00
N ALA A 427 -7.81 4.52 -1.79
CA ALA A 427 -7.43 5.92 -1.97
C ALA A 427 -7.15 6.26 -3.43
N PHE A 428 -7.71 7.36 -3.90
CA PHE A 428 -7.35 7.98 -5.17
C PHE A 428 -6.32 9.08 -4.92
N ALA A 429 -5.19 9.03 -5.64
CA ALA A 429 -4.27 10.15 -5.72
C ALA A 429 -4.22 10.65 -7.16
N ALA A 430 -4.35 11.96 -7.36
CA ALA A 430 -4.49 12.56 -8.67
C ALA A 430 -3.66 13.83 -8.82
N GLY A 431 -3.37 14.19 -10.07
CA GLY A 431 -2.83 15.48 -10.46
C GLY A 431 -3.59 16.02 -11.67
N ALA A 432 -3.95 17.30 -11.64
CA ALA A 432 -4.66 17.93 -12.74
C ALA A 432 -4.12 19.32 -13.09
N HIS A 433 -3.75 19.52 -14.35
CA HIS A 433 -3.27 20.79 -14.84
C HIS A 433 -3.58 20.96 -16.34
N LEU A 434 -4.06 22.15 -16.73
CA LEU A 434 -4.28 22.53 -18.12
C LEU A 434 -3.83 23.98 -18.33
N ILE A 435 -3.44 24.30 -19.56
CA ILE A 435 -2.97 25.61 -20.00
C ILE A 435 -4.02 26.14 -20.96
N LEU A 436 -5.06 26.76 -20.40
CA LEU A 436 -6.14 27.32 -21.20
C LEU A 436 -5.87 28.76 -21.61
N ASN A 437 -5.02 29.46 -20.87
CA ASN A 437 -4.50 30.78 -21.20
C ASN A 437 -2.96 30.79 -21.10
N PRO A 438 -2.25 30.50 -22.21
CA PRO A 438 -0.78 30.39 -22.22
C PRO A 438 -0.07 31.73 -21.96
N ASP A 439 -0.77 32.86 -22.09
CA ASP A 439 -0.24 34.21 -21.86
C ASP A 439 -0.70 34.79 -20.50
N ALA A 440 -1.27 33.98 -19.61
CA ALA A 440 -1.77 34.45 -18.31
C ALA A 440 -0.65 34.91 -17.34
N GLY A 441 -1.07 35.48 -16.21
CA GLY A 441 -0.18 35.97 -15.13
C GLY A 441 0.87 34.95 -14.63
N PRO A 442 0.54 33.66 -14.41
CA PRO A 442 1.53 32.65 -14.01
C PRO A 442 2.67 32.48 -15.02
N ALA A 443 2.35 32.50 -16.32
CA ALA A 443 3.38 32.38 -17.36
C ALA A 443 4.34 33.57 -17.34
N HIS A 444 3.85 34.78 -17.06
CA HIS A 444 4.70 35.98 -16.90
C HIS A 444 5.63 35.89 -15.69
N GLY A 445 5.13 35.39 -14.55
CA GLY A 445 5.95 35.17 -13.36
C GLY A 445 7.03 34.10 -13.56
N LEU A 446 6.78 33.12 -14.44
CA LEU A 446 7.68 32.00 -14.72
C LEU A 446 8.59 32.23 -15.92
N ALA A 447 8.50 33.37 -16.63
CA ALA A 447 9.16 33.59 -17.92
C ALA A 447 10.67 33.30 -17.93
N LYS A 448 11.37 33.54 -16.81
CA LYS A 448 12.82 33.27 -16.67
C LYS A 448 13.18 31.79 -16.44
N ALA A 449 12.19 30.97 -16.11
CA ALA A 449 12.35 29.52 -15.93
C ALA A 449 11.95 28.71 -17.17
N LEU A 450 11.33 29.36 -18.16
CA LEU A 450 10.92 28.73 -19.41
C LEU A 450 12.10 28.63 -20.38
N SER A 451 12.21 27.48 -21.04
CA SER A 451 13.21 27.29 -22.10
C SER A 451 12.83 28.13 -23.33
N PRO A 452 13.74 28.94 -23.87
CA PRO A 452 13.53 29.63 -25.15
C PRO A 452 13.27 28.66 -26.32
N HIS A 453 13.77 27.43 -26.21
CA HIS A 453 13.58 26.37 -27.19
C HIS A 453 12.33 25.51 -26.91
N GLY A 454 11.61 25.78 -25.83
CA GLY A 454 10.40 25.05 -25.47
C GLY A 454 10.67 23.56 -25.27
N ARG A 455 11.76 23.21 -24.58
CA ARG A 455 12.08 21.82 -24.21
C ARG A 455 12.65 21.76 -22.79
N SER A 456 12.66 20.57 -22.20
CA SER A 456 13.38 20.29 -20.95
C SER A 456 14.59 19.41 -21.29
N ALA A 457 15.80 19.90 -21.08
CA ALA A 457 17.04 19.18 -21.36
C ALA A 457 17.73 18.72 -20.07
N PHE A 458 17.09 17.79 -19.35
CA PHE A 458 17.56 17.34 -18.04
C PHE A 458 18.99 16.79 -18.08
N ALA A 459 19.79 17.21 -17.11
CA ALA A 459 21.19 16.78 -16.92
C ALA A 459 22.10 17.02 -18.13
N SER A 460 21.69 17.90 -19.04
CA SER A 460 22.45 18.28 -20.23
C SER A 460 23.14 19.62 -20.02
N VAL A 461 24.30 19.81 -20.66
CA VAL A 461 25.05 21.09 -20.64
C VAL A 461 24.25 22.27 -21.22
N ASP A 462 23.26 21.98 -22.08
CA ASP A 462 22.38 22.95 -22.73
C ASP A 462 21.01 23.10 -22.04
N ALA A 463 20.91 22.71 -20.77
CA ALA A 463 19.76 22.98 -19.90
C ALA A 463 19.54 24.50 -19.74
N ASP A 464 18.43 25.01 -20.28
CA ASP A 464 18.11 26.44 -20.38
C ASP A 464 16.72 26.82 -19.86
N GLY A 465 16.01 25.88 -19.23
CA GLY A 465 14.64 26.05 -18.75
C GLY A 465 13.79 24.82 -19.04
N TYR A 466 12.48 24.96 -18.83
CA TYR A 466 11.51 23.89 -19.13
C TYR A 466 10.43 24.32 -20.11
N ALA A 467 9.79 23.35 -20.77
CA ALA A 467 8.55 23.54 -21.51
C ALA A 467 7.36 23.35 -20.58
N ARG A 468 6.38 24.26 -20.57
CA ARG A 468 5.11 24.02 -19.85
C ARG A 468 4.32 22.91 -20.55
N ALA A 469 3.52 22.16 -19.80
CA ALA A 469 2.67 21.13 -20.39
C ALA A 469 1.42 20.84 -19.55
N GLU A 470 0.41 20.27 -20.20
CA GLU A 470 -0.88 19.88 -19.66
C GLU A 470 -0.90 18.41 -19.24
N GLY A 471 -1.75 18.03 -18.28
CA GLY A 471 -2.05 16.64 -18.05
C GLY A 471 -2.96 16.35 -16.87
N ILE A 472 -3.59 15.18 -16.94
CA ILE A 472 -4.46 14.61 -15.90
C ILE A 472 -3.96 13.19 -15.64
N ALA A 473 -3.78 12.81 -14.38
CA ALA A 473 -3.50 11.43 -14.04
C ALA A 473 -4.08 11.07 -12.67
N VAL A 474 -4.41 9.79 -12.54
CA VAL A 474 -4.98 9.19 -11.33
C VAL A 474 -4.32 7.84 -11.10
N VAL A 475 -3.99 7.56 -9.83
CA VAL A 475 -3.69 6.21 -9.35
C VAL A 475 -4.70 5.83 -8.27
N LEU A 476 -5.17 4.59 -8.33
CA LEU A 476 -5.98 3.95 -7.32
C LEU A 476 -5.09 3.06 -6.46
N LEU A 477 -5.14 3.30 -5.16
CA LEU A 477 -4.21 2.77 -4.17
C LEU A 477 -4.93 1.98 -3.10
N LYS A 478 -4.34 0.86 -2.70
CA LYS A 478 -4.78 0.02 -1.58
C LYS A 478 -3.55 -0.47 -0.81
N ARG A 479 -3.71 -0.87 0.45
CA ARG A 479 -2.64 -1.61 1.13
C ARG A 479 -2.36 -2.90 0.36
N LEU A 480 -1.10 -3.30 0.25
CA LEU A 480 -0.71 -4.49 -0.51
C LEU A 480 -1.40 -5.74 0.03
N THR A 481 -1.50 -5.86 1.37
CA THR A 481 -2.22 -6.98 2.00
C THR A 481 -3.68 -7.06 1.55
N ASP A 482 -4.38 -5.92 1.49
CA ASP A 482 -5.78 -5.89 1.08
C ASP A 482 -5.95 -6.12 -0.42
N ALA A 483 -5.07 -5.54 -1.24
CA ALA A 483 -5.08 -5.75 -2.68
C ALA A 483 -4.86 -7.22 -3.05
N LEU A 484 -3.94 -7.90 -2.34
CA LEU A 484 -3.73 -9.35 -2.48
C LEU A 484 -4.95 -10.14 -1.98
N GLY A 485 -5.53 -9.74 -0.84
CA GLY A 485 -6.73 -10.38 -0.28
C GLY A 485 -7.95 -10.30 -1.20
N ASP A 486 -8.11 -9.17 -1.89
CA ASP A 486 -9.22 -8.90 -2.79
C ASP A 486 -8.97 -9.39 -4.23
N GLY A 487 -7.78 -9.94 -4.50
CA GLY A 487 -7.38 -10.46 -5.80
C GLY A 487 -7.20 -9.39 -6.87
N ASP A 488 -6.90 -8.15 -6.46
CA ASP A 488 -6.70 -7.01 -7.35
C ASP A 488 -5.50 -7.19 -8.28
N PRO A 489 -5.55 -6.60 -9.49
CA PRO A 489 -4.37 -6.54 -10.35
C PRO A 489 -3.35 -5.57 -9.76
N LEU A 490 -2.10 -6.00 -9.58
CA LEU A 490 -1.03 -5.11 -9.09
C LEU A 490 -0.17 -4.59 -10.26
N HIS A 491 -0.09 -3.28 -10.44
CA HIS A 491 0.86 -2.68 -11.38
C HIS A 491 2.25 -2.50 -10.78
N ALA A 492 2.30 -2.04 -9.53
CA ALA A 492 3.49 -1.71 -8.79
C ALA A 492 3.17 -1.63 -7.30
N VAL A 493 4.21 -1.50 -6.48
CA VAL A 493 4.09 -1.30 -5.04
C VAL A 493 4.92 -0.09 -4.63
N ILE A 494 4.30 0.87 -3.96
CA ILE A 494 4.95 1.99 -3.28
C ILE A 494 5.43 1.45 -1.93
N GLU A 495 6.75 1.29 -1.79
CA GLU A 495 7.36 0.75 -0.58
C GLU A 495 7.58 1.83 0.46
N GLY A 496 7.87 3.06 0.04
CA GLY A 496 7.99 4.18 0.96
C GLY A 496 7.96 5.54 0.28
N SER A 497 7.75 6.58 1.08
CA SER A 497 7.68 7.95 0.59
C SER A 497 8.02 8.96 1.69
N ALA A 498 8.50 10.14 1.28
CA ALA A 498 8.74 11.25 2.19
C ALA A 498 8.40 12.57 1.52
N ILE A 499 7.93 13.53 2.32
CA ILE A 499 7.79 14.93 1.94
C ILE A 499 8.52 15.80 2.95
N ASN A 500 9.12 16.90 2.51
CA ASN A 500 9.69 17.90 3.41
C ASN A 500 9.70 19.30 2.76
N ALA A 501 10.35 20.25 3.43
CA ALA A 501 10.59 21.58 2.88
C ALA A 501 12.07 21.94 2.88
N ASN A 502 12.46 22.80 1.95
CA ASN A 502 13.81 23.37 1.84
C ASN A 502 14.23 24.19 3.05
N GLY A 503 13.26 24.72 3.82
CA GLY A 503 13.53 25.65 4.92
C GLY A 503 14.23 26.92 4.42
N ARG A 504 15.12 27.51 5.22
CA ARG A 504 15.97 28.64 4.80
C ARG A 504 17.18 28.12 4.01
N SER A 505 16.97 27.82 2.73
CA SER A 505 17.98 27.28 1.80
C SER A 505 18.77 28.34 1.01
N GLY A 506 18.34 29.60 1.04
CA GLY A 506 18.99 30.68 0.30
C GLY A 506 18.40 32.06 0.57
N ARG A 507 18.71 33.02 -0.30
CA ARG A 507 18.26 34.42 -0.17
C ARG A 507 16.78 34.63 -0.53
N ASN A 508 16.19 33.76 -1.34
CA ASN A 508 14.79 33.89 -1.77
C ASN A 508 14.03 32.57 -1.57
N ILE A 509 12.69 32.66 -1.58
CA ILE A 509 11.80 31.53 -1.31
C ILE A 509 11.87 30.41 -2.37
N VAL A 510 12.30 30.73 -3.60
CA VAL A 510 12.36 29.78 -4.72
C VAL A 510 13.70 29.03 -4.80
N THR A 511 14.60 29.24 -3.85
CA THR A 511 15.92 28.61 -3.85
C THR A 511 15.83 27.12 -3.50
N THR A 512 16.35 26.26 -4.38
CA THR A 512 16.44 24.80 -4.17
C THR A 512 17.49 24.44 -3.10
N SER A 513 17.45 23.20 -2.57
CA SER A 513 18.27 22.80 -1.42
C SER A 513 18.85 21.39 -1.56
N VAL A 514 20.17 21.29 -1.77
CA VAL A 514 20.88 20.00 -1.78
C VAL A 514 20.66 19.22 -0.47
N PRO A 515 20.87 19.79 0.74
CA PRO A 515 20.64 19.05 1.98
C PRO A 515 19.18 18.64 2.19
N GLY A 516 18.23 19.49 1.79
CA GLY A 516 16.80 19.21 1.89
C GLY A 516 16.38 18.01 1.03
N GLN A 517 16.90 17.93 -0.20
CA GLN A 517 16.66 16.83 -1.13
C GLN A 517 17.35 15.54 -0.66
N ILE A 518 18.60 15.59 -0.20
CA ILE A 518 19.30 14.42 0.38
C ILE A 518 18.51 13.84 1.55
N ARG A 519 18.10 14.69 2.50
CA ARG A 519 17.33 14.27 3.68
C ARG A 519 16.02 13.57 3.28
N MET A 520 15.26 14.20 2.38
CA MET A 520 14.00 13.63 1.87
C MET A 520 14.22 12.25 1.22
N MET A 521 15.24 12.10 0.37
CA MET A 521 15.52 10.83 -0.31
C MET A 521 15.90 9.74 0.71
N ARG A 522 16.73 10.08 1.71
CA ARG A 522 17.10 9.14 2.79
C ARG A 522 15.91 8.76 3.66
N GLU A 523 15.01 9.70 3.97
CA GLU A 523 13.76 9.44 4.71
C GLU A 523 12.84 8.49 3.94
N ALA A 524 12.65 8.70 2.63
CA ALA A 524 11.82 7.83 1.80
C ALA A 524 12.42 6.42 1.64
N LEU A 525 13.75 6.30 1.54
CA LEU A 525 14.45 5.02 1.53
C LEU A 525 14.31 4.28 2.88
N ALA A 526 14.39 5.01 3.99
CA ALA A 526 14.18 4.47 5.32
C ALA A 526 12.74 3.98 5.52
N ASP A 527 11.74 4.78 5.09
CA ASP A 527 10.33 4.39 5.10
C ASP A 527 10.06 3.15 4.22
N ALA A 528 10.82 2.99 3.13
CA ALA A 528 10.77 1.81 2.26
C ALA A 528 11.54 0.59 2.79
N GLY A 529 12.33 0.74 3.86
CA GLY A 529 13.28 -0.30 4.30
C GLY A 529 14.31 -0.68 3.22
N ALA A 530 14.64 0.24 2.31
CA ALA A 530 15.47 0.00 1.14
C ALA A 530 16.83 0.72 1.24
N ARG A 531 17.88 0.11 0.70
CA ARG A 531 19.19 0.76 0.55
C ARG A 531 19.29 1.49 -0.79
N PRO A 532 20.06 2.58 -0.89
CA PRO A 532 20.27 3.26 -2.17
C PRO A 532 20.74 2.34 -3.31
N ALA A 533 21.64 1.39 -3.02
CA ALA A 533 22.16 0.42 -3.99
C ALA A 533 21.11 -0.55 -4.57
N GLU A 534 19.91 -0.58 -4.01
CA GLU A 534 18.79 -1.40 -4.48
C GLU A 534 17.91 -0.63 -5.47
N VAL A 535 18.03 0.70 -5.55
CA VAL A 535 17.31 1.57 -6.49
C VAL A 535 18.09 1.67 -7.80
N ALA A 536 17.55 1.03 -8.84
CA ALA A 536 18.20 0.88 -10.13
C ALA A 536 17.98 2.08 -11.06
N CYS A 537 16.92 2.85 -10.80
CA CYS A 537 16.51 3.98 -11.62
C CYS A 537 15.88 5.06 -10.74
N VAL A 538 16.17 6.33 -11.03
CA VAL A 538 15.50 7.49 -10.44
C VAL A 538 14.87 8.31 -11.55
N GLU A 539 13.56 8.46 -11.49
CA GLU A 539 12.83 9.49 -12.21
C GLU A 539 12.99 10.81 -11.46
N ALA A 540 13.90 11.63 -11.95
CA ALA A 540 14.23 12.93 -11.39
C ALA A 540 13.06 13.93 -11.56
N HIS A 541 13.03 14.95 -10.71
CA HIS A 541 12.21 16.12 -10.97
C HIS A 541 12.63 16.73 -12.31
N GLY A 542 13.93 16.93 -12.53
CA GLY A 542 14.57 17.18 -13.81
C GLY A 542 13.88 18.17 -14.74
N PRO A 543 13.69 19.44 -14.32
CA PRO A 543 13.01 20.44 -15.13
C PRO A 543 13.83 20.82 -16.37
N GLY A 544 15.15 20.65 -16.37
CA GLY A 544 16.01 21.15 -17.45
C GLY A 544 16.48 22.58 -17.20
N THR A 545 16.39 23.07 -15.96
CA THR A 545 16.93 24.37 -15.56
C THR A 545 18.35 24.18 -15.07
N LYS A 546 19.29 25.04 -15.50
CA LYS A 546 20.70 24.92 -15.10
C LYS A 546 20.91 24.73 -13.59
N VAL A 547 20.41 25.66 -12.77
CA VAL A 547 20.60 25.61 -11.30
C VAL A 547 19.82 24.47 -10.65
N GLY A 548 18.59 24.22 -11.10
CA GLY A 548 17.76 23.16 -10.53
C GLY A 548 18.35 21.76 -10.76
N ASP A 549 18.81 21.51 -11.98
CA ASP A 549 19.43 20.23 -12.36
C ASP A 549 20.78 20.04 -11.66
N GLU A 550 21.61 21.10 -11.54
CA GLU A 550 22.87 21.04 -10.79
C GLU A 550 22.65 20.64 -9.32
N VAL A 551 21.67 21.25 -8.66
CA VAL A 551 21.30 20.94 -7.27
C VAL A 551 20.76 19.52 -7.12
N GLU A 552 19.87 19.11 -8.04
CA GLU A 552 19.30 17.76 -7.99
C GLU A 552 20.34 16.67 -8.27
N LEU A 553 21.21 16.87 -9.26
CA LEU A 553 22.28 15.91 -9.58
C LEU A 553 23.27 15.75 -8.42
N ALA A 554 23.63 16.85 -7.75
CA ALA A 554 24.49 16.79 -6.57
C ALA A 554 23.84 15.97 -5.44
N ALA A 555 22.55 16.19 -5.18
CA ALA A 555 21.81 15.44 -4.16
C ALA A 555 21.66 13.95 -4.54
N LEU A 556 21.37 13.65 -5.80
CA LEU A 556 21.26 12.29 -6.31
C LEU A 556 22.60 11.56 -6.27
N HIS A 557 23.70 12.23 -6.58
CA HIS A 557 25.03 11.64 -6.53
C HIS A 557 25.41 11.26 -5.10
N GLU A 558 25.12 12.13 -4.12
CA GLU A 558 25.36 11.87 -2.70
C GLU A 558 24.54 10.66 -2.17
N VAL A 559 23.31 10.45 -2.65
CA VAL A 559 22.46 9.35 -2.17
C VAL A 559 22.66 8.07 -2.97
N TYR A 560 22.65 8.16 -4.30
CA TYR A 560 22.63 7.03 -5.23
C TYR A 560 23.93 6.85 -6.02
N GLY A 561 24.77 7.89 -6.13
CA GLY A 561 25.99 7.90 -6.93
C GLY A 561 27.17 7.15 -6.30
N ALA A 562 27.25 7.07 -4.98
CA ALA A 562 28.30 6.34 -4.25
C ALA A 562 28.00 4.84 -4.08
N ASN A 563 27.50 4.18 -5.14
CA ASN A 563 27.15 2.76 -5.13
C ASN A 563 27.96 1.98 -6.18
N PRO A 564 28.30 0.70 -5.95
CA PRO A 564 29.02 -0.12 -6.94
C PRO A 564 28.15 -0.53 -8.14
N ARG A 565 26.84 -0.21 -8.12
CA ARG A 565 25.87 -0.61 -9.13
C ARG A 565 25.33 0.63 -9.84
N PRO A 566 25.18 0.62 -11.18
CA PRO A 566 24.69 1.77 -11.91
C PRO A 566 23.25 2.11 -11.51
N CYS A 567 22.98 3.40 -11.41
CA CYS A 567 21.65 3.96 -11.17
C CYS A 567 21.27 4.88 -12.34
N LEU A 568 20.26 4.48 -13.11
CA LEU A 568 19.82 5.28 -14.25
C LEU A 568 19.02 6.48 -13.78
N VAL A 569 19.33 7.67 -14.27
CA VAL A 569 18.62 8.91 -13.90
C VAL A 569 18.08 9.59 -15.14
N GLY A 570 16.77 9.85 -15.17
CA GLY A 570 16.12 10.51 -16.31
C GLY A 570 14.89 11.30 -15.89
N SER A 571 14.27 12.00 -16.84
CA SER A 571 13.05 12.75 -16.60
C SER A 571 12.04 12.63 -17.75
N VAL A 572 10.79 12.37 -17.40
CA VAL A 572 9.63 12.36 -18.29
C VAL A 572 9.39 13.73 -18.93
N LYS A 573 9.85 14.81 -18.29
CA LYS A 573 9.67 16.19 -18.79
C LYS A 573 10.36 16.40 -20.14
N THR A 574 11.40 15.62 -20.41
CA THR A 574 12.06 15.63 -21.72
C THR A 574 11.17 15.11 -22.85
N ASN A 575 10.17 14.26 -22.54
CA ASN A 575 9.21 13.74 -23.52
C ASN A 575 7.96 14.62 -23.64
N ILE A 576 7.35 14.99 -22.51
CA ILE A 576 6.00 15.59 -22.51
C ILE A 576 5.96 17.01 -21.95
N GLY A 577 7.10 17.58 -21.54
CA GLY A 577 7.17 18.86 -20.84
C GLY A 577 6.82 18.77 -19.35
N HIS A 578 6.81 19.91 -18.68
CA HIS A 578 6.54 20.04 -17.26
C HIS A 578 5.04 20.23 -17.00
N LEU A 579 4.39 19.17 -16.49
CA LEU A 579 2.97 19.12 -16.14
C LEU A 579 2.57 19.88 -14.86
N GLU A 580 3.42 20.83 -14.43
CA GLU A 580 3.25 21.62 -13.20
C GLU A 580 2.75 20.80 -11.99
N PRO A 581 1.57 21.03 -11.35
CA PRO A 581 1.17 20.26 -10.17
C PRO A 581 0.92 18.78 -10.50
N ALA A 582 0.69 18.41 -11.76
CA ALA A 582 0.53 17.03 -12.22
C ALA A 582 1.86 16.35 -12.62
N ALA A 583 3.01 17.02 -12.46
CA ALA A 583 4.31 16.49 -12.90
C ALA A 583 4.79 15.27 -12.12
N GLY A 584 4.56 15.24 -10.81
CA GLY A 584 5.02 14.16 -9.94
C GLY A 584 4.36 12.81 -10.28
N ILE A 585 3.05 12.81 -10.46
CA ILE A 585 2.30 11.59 -10.83
C ILE A 585 2.60 11.11 -12.26
N ALA A 586 2.94 12.01 -13.19
CA ALA A 586 3.42 11.60 -14.52
C ALA A 586 4.75 10.82 -14.44
N GLY A 587 5.67 11.28 -13.59
CA GLY A 587 6.90 10.54 -13.28
C GLY A 587 6.63 9.19 -12.63
N LEU A 588 5.66 9.12 -11.70
CA LEU A 588 5.21 7.86 -11.10
C LEU A 588 4.68 6.88 -12.14
N LEU A 589 3.80 7.30 -13.04
CA LEU A 589 3.26 6.44 -14.09
C LEU A 589 4.36 5.93 -15.04
N LYS A 590 5.34 6.78 -15.40
CA LYS A 590 6.51 6.34 -16.17
C LYS A 590 7.26 5.23 -15.45
N VAL A 591 7.53 5.39 -14.15
CA VAL A 591 8.22 4.37 -13.34
C VAL A 591 7.42 3.08 -13.25
N VAL A 592 6.11 3.16 -12.99
CA VAL A 592 5.21 1.99 -12.94
C VAL A 592 5.27 1.21 -14.26
N LEU A 593 5.18 1.90 -15.41
CA LEU A 593 5.28 1.28 -16.72
C LEU A 593 6.67 0.69 -16.99
N ALA A 594 7.74 1.40 -16.63
CA ALA A 594 9.11 0.93 -16.78
C ALA A 594 9.37 -0.36 -15.96
N LEU A 595 8.88 -0.42 -14.73
CA LEU A 595 8.94 -1.61 -13.86
C LEU A 595 8.20 -2.80 -14.49
N ARG A 596 6.97 -2.56 -14.98
CA ARG A 596 6.12 -3.57 -15.62
C ARG A 596 6.77 -4.15 -16.87
N HIS A 597 7.34 -3.30 -17.71
CA HIS A 597 7.99 -3.72 -18.96
C HIS A 597 9.45 -4.18 -18.75
N GLY A 598 10.05 -3.91 -17.59
CA GLY A 598 11.45 -4.24 -17.33
C GLY A 598 12.42 -3.49 -18.23
N GLN A 599 12.07 -2.25 -18.59
CA GLN A 599 12.83 -1.41 -19.50
C GLN A 599 12.81 0.05 -19.03
N VAL A 600 13.92 0.77 -19.22
CA VAL A 600 14.05 2.17 -18.85
C VAL A 600 14.08 3.01 -20.15
N PRO A 601 13.08 3.88 -20.37
CA PRO A 601 13.04 4.77 -21.54
C PRO A 601 14.15 5.82 -21.53
N ALA A 602 14.47 6.33 -22.72
CA ALA A 602 15.43 7.43 -22.89
C ALA A 602 14.96 8.73 -22.20
N SER A 603 15.90 9.48 -21.66
CA SER A 603 15.76 10.90 -21.35
C SER A 603 16.23 11.71 -22.55
N LEU A 604 15.34 12.48 -23.16
CA LEU A 604 15.61 13.18 -24.42
C LEU A 604 16.46 14.43 -24.22
N HIS A 605 16.95 14.98 -25.34
CA HIS A 605 17.70 16.24 -25.41
C HIS A 605 19.02 16.26 -24.63
N HIS A 606 19.55 15.08 -24.27
CA HIS A 606 20.83 14.93 -23.58
C HIS A 606 21.99 14.95 -24.58
N LYS A 607 22.60 16.12 -24.79
CA LYS A 607 23.73 16.30 -25.73
C LYS A 607 25.07 15.93 -25.10
N ALA A 608 25.32 16.43 -23.90
CA ALA A 608 26.52 16.16 -23.11
C ALA A 608 26.16 16.38 -21.63
N PRO A 609 26.79 15.65 -20.69
CA PRO A 609 26.45 15.76 -19.27
C PRO A 609 26.72 17.16 -18.71
N ALA A 610 25.83 17.65 -17.85
CA ALA A 610 26.04 18.88 -17.09
C ALA A 610 27.24 18.72 -16.12
N PRO A 611 28.10 19.74 -15.93
CA PRO A 611 29.29 19.66 -15.08
C PRO A 611 28.96 19.76 -13.57
N ALA A 612 27.82 19.20 -13.14
CA ALA A 612 27.33 19.28 -11.77
C ALA A 612 28.00 18.28 -10.82
N ILE A 613 28.44 17.14 -11.37
CA ILE A 613 29.03 16.03 -10.63
C ILE A 613 30.19 15.43 -11.45
N ASP A 614 31.04 14.67 -10.77
CA ASP A 614 32.03 13.84 -11.44
C ASP A 614 31.35 12.56 -11.99
N TRP A 615 30.96 12.61 -13.26
CA TRP A 615 30.28 11.50 -13.94
C TRP A 615 31.16 10.26 -14.11
N GLU A 616 32.49 10.41 -14.12
CA GLU A 616 33.42 9.29 -14.29
C GLU A 616 33.44 8.40 -13.04
N HIS A 617 33.32 9.03 -11.86
CA HIS A 617 33.34 8.34 -10.56
C HIS A 617 31.95 8.19 -9.93
N SER A 618 30.88 8.48 -10.68
CA SER A 618 29.49 8.37 -10.22
C SER A 618 28.82 7.12 -10.78
N ALA A 619 28.00 6.45 -9.97
CA ALA A 619 27.12 5.40 -10.44
C ALA A 619 25.94 5.91 -11.29
N LEU A 620 25.70 7.23 -11.30
CA LEU A 620 24.61 7.84 -12.04
C LEU A 620 24.88 7.83 -13.54
N ARG A 621 23.89 7.43 -14.34
CA ARG A 621 23.96 7.51 -15.80
C ARG A 621 22.62 7.95 -16.40
N VAL A 622 22.66 8.86 -17.36
CA VAL A 622 21.46 9.26 -18.11
C VAL A 622 21.20 8.25 -19.23
N PRO A 623 20.03 7.58 -19.29
CA PRO A 623 19.69 6.71 -20.41
C PRO A 623 19.35 7.56 -21.64
N THR A 624 20.08 7.36 -22.74
CA THR A 624 19.85 8.09 -24.01
C THR A 624 19.13 7.26 -25.06
N ALA A 625 18.87 5.98 -24.78
CA ALA A 625 18.07 5.06 -25.57
C ALA A 625 17.19 4.21 -24.65
N LEU A 626 16.26 3.44 -25.21
CA LEU A 626 15.52 2.42 -24.47
C LEU A 626 16.46 1.29 -24.07
N GLU A 627 16.54 1.00 -22.78
CA GLU A 627 17.47 -0.01 -22.26
C GLU A 627 16.76 -1.04 -21.36
N PRO A 628 17.26 -2.29 -21.29
CA PRO A 628 16.79 -3.26 -20.31
C PRO A 628 16.99 -2.76 -18.88
N TRP A 629 16.17 -3.26 -17.95
CA TRP A 629 16.36 -2.96 -16.53
C TRP A 629 17.74 -3.42 -16.04
N PRO A 630 18.54 -2.56 -15.37
CA PRO A 630 19.96 -2.83 -15.17
C PRO A 630 20.27 -3.84 -14.05
N LEU A 631 19.32 -4.11 -13.14
CA LEU A 631 19.51 -5.03 -12.01
C LEU A 631 18.64 -6.30 -12.12
N PRO A 632 19.18 -7.49 -11.83
CA PRO A 632 18.39 -8.72 -11.76
C PRO A 632 17.51 -8.76 -10.49
N GLY A 633 16.44 -9.56 -10.53
CA GLY A 633 15.55 -9.77 -9.38
C GLY A 633 14.44 -8.71 -9.27
N ARG A 634 14.09 -8.34 -8.03
CA ARG A 634 13.03 -7.37 -7.75
C ARG A 634 13.48 -5.98 -8.17
N ARG A 635 12.73 -5.36 -9.08
CA ARG A 635 13.07 -4.05 -9.65
C ARG A 635 12.58 -2.97 -8.72
N ARG A 636 13.44 -1.99 -8.40
CA ARG A 636 13.11 -0.80 -7.61
C ARG A 636 13.58 0.46 -8.29
N ALA A 637 12.73 1.48 -8.24
CA ALA A 637 13.02 2.82 -8.71
C ALA A 637 12.52 3.85 -7.70
N ALA A 638 12.90 5.11 -7.90
CA ALA A 638 12.38 6.22 -7.14
C ALA A 638 11.91 7.37 -8.03
N VAL A 639 11.05 8.22 -7.51
CA VAL A 639 10.49 9.40 -8.19
C VAL A 639 10.68 10.62 -7.30
N SER A 640 11.27 11.69 -7.84
CA SER A 640 11.42 12.98 -7.16
C SER A 640 10.50 14.05 -7.77
N SER A 641 9.93 14.91 -6.93
CA SER A 641 9.30 16.15 -7.39
C SER A 641 9.53 17.30 -6.42
N PHE A 642 9.94 18.46 -6.94
CA PHE A 642 10.28 19.64 -6.16
C PHE A 642 9.41 20.82 -6.56
N GLY A 643 8.66 21.37 -5.60
CA GLY A 643 7.82 22.52 -5.75
C GLY A 643 8.61 23.84 -5.70
N LEU A 644 8.16 24.82 -6.50
CA LEU A 644 8.74 26.16 -6.51
C LEU A 644 8.68 26.86 -5.15
N SER A 645 7.68 26.52 -4.32
CA SER A 645 7.54 27.01 -2.94
C SER A 645 8.52 26.38 -1.95
N GLY A 646 9.35 25.43 -2.40
CA GLY A 646 10.33 24.71 -1.59
C GLY A 646 9.82 23.42 -0.95
N ALA A 647 8.59 23.00 -1.24
CA ALA A 647 8.08 21.68 -0.85
C ALA A 647 8.68 20.58 -1.73
N ASN A 648 9.10 19.47 -1.13
CA ASN A 648 9.71 18.34 -1.83
C ASN A 648 8.94 17.05 -1.57
N ALA A 649 8.94 16.14 -2.53
CA ALA A 649 8.39 14.80 -2.39
C ALA A 649 9.30 13.75 -3.07
N HIS A 650 9.43 12.58 -2.44
CA HIS A 650 10.12 11.41 -2.98
C HIS A 650 9.33 10.14 -2.70
N VAL A 651 9.27 9.24 -3.68
CA VAL A 651 8.57 7.95 -3.57
C VAL A 651 9.47 6.84 -4.08
N VAL A 652 9.56 5.74 -3.32
CA VAL A 652 10.26 4.50 -3.70
C VAL A 652 9.22 3.47 -4.16
N VAL A 653 9.42 2.93 -5.35
CA VAL A 653 8.46 2.05 -6.05
C VAL A 653 9.15 0.77 -6.48
N ALA A 654 8.49 -0.37 -6.32
CA ALA A 654 9.00 -1.68 -6.67
C ALA A 654 8.02 -2.46 -7.56
N THR A 655 8.54 -3.49 -8.25
CA THR A 655 7.68 -4.54 -8.82
C THR A 655 6.90 -5.23 -7.70
N PRO A 656 5.61 -5.56 -7.94
CA PRO A 656 4.80 -6.30 -6.98
C PRO A 656 5.35 -7.72 -6.77
N PRO A 657 5.03 -8.38 -5.66
CA PRO A 657 5.28 -9.81 -5.53
C PRO A 657 4.53 -10.59 -6.63
N PRO A 658 5.03 -11.77 -7.04
CA PRO A 658 4.28 -12.68 -7.89
C PRO A 658 2.93 -12.99 -7.24
N HIS A 659 1.84 -12.73 -7.97
CA HIS A 659 0.48 -13.01 -7.53
C HIS A 659 -0.38 -13.36 -8.75
N GLY A 660 -1.32 -14.29 -8.56
CA GLY A 660 -2.39 -14.50 -9.53
C GLY A 660 -3.53 -13.54 -9.18
N SER A 661 -3.76 -12.52 -10.00
CA SER A 661 -4.96 -11.70 -9.85
C SER A 661 -6.18 -12.50 -10.29
N THR A 662 -7.24 -12.49 -9.47
CA THR A 662 -8.54 -13.10 -9.79
C THR A 662 -9.49 -12.10 -10.47
N ARG A 663 -9.22 -10.79 -10.35
CA ARG A 663 -9.95 -9.73 -11.03
C ARG A 663 -9.38 -9.46 -12.42
N GLN A 664 -10.26 -9.36 -13.42
CA GLN A 664 -9.88 -8.96 -14.77
C GLN A 664 -10.10 -7.46 -14.98
N ARG A 665 -9.11 -6.81 -15.60
CA ARG A 665 -9.22 -5.41 -16.01
C ARG A 665 -10.36 -5.25 -16.99
N ARG A 666 -11.14 -4.20 -16.84
CA ARG A 666 -12.27 -3.93 -17.74
C ARG A 666 -11.74 -3.34 -19.06
N PRO A 667 -12.42 -3.59 -20.18
CA PRO A 667 -12.04 -2.96 -21.44
C PRO A 667 -12.17 -1.43 -21.37
N PRO A 668 -11.41 -0.67 -22.17
CA PRO A 668 -11.53 0.78 -22.24
C PRO A 668 -12.98 1.20 -22.53
N ARG A 669 -13.47 2.20 -21.79
CA ARG A 669 -14.82 2.74 -22.01
C ARG A 669 -14.90 3.53 -23.30
N SER A 670 -16.07 3.47 -23.93
CA SER A 670 -16.47 4.40 -24.99
C SER A 670 -17.29 5.53 -24.37
N TRP A 671 -16.79 6.75 -24.50
CA TRP A 671 -17.45 7.96 -23.99
C TRP A 671 -18.37 8.58 -25.05
N ASN A 672 -19.54 9.07 -24.65
CA ASN A 672 -20.41 9.91 -25.49
C ASN A 672 -19.98 11.38 -25.42
N LEU A 673 -18.81 11.65 -25.98
CA LEU A 673 -18.15 12.95 -25.87
C LEU A 673 -18.91 14.05 -26.61
N ARG A 674 -19.20 15.13 -25.90
CA ARG A 674 -19.71 16.38 -26.45
C ARG A 674 -18.82 17.53 -26.03
N ARG A 675 -18.81 18.58 -26.87
CA ARG A 675 -18.08 19.82 -26.60
C ARG A 675 -18.82 20.69 -25.58
N TYR A 676 -18.07 21.21 -24.61
CA TYR A 676 -18.53 22.17 -23.61
C TYR A 676 -17.48 23.25 -23.37
N TRP A 677 -17.86 24.50 -23.66
CA TRP A 677 -17.04 25.68 -23.41
C TRP A 677 -17.84 26.81 -22.76
N TYR A 678 -17.18 27.67 -21.96
CA TYR A 678 -17.86 28.66 -21.11
C TYR A 678 -18.58 29.76 -21.90
N THR A 679 -18.12 30.07 -23.11
CA THR A 679 -18.75 31.07 -24.00
C THR A 679 -19.98 30.55 -24.73
N GLU A 680 -20.19 29.23 -24.76
CA GLU A 680 -21.29 28.59 -25.51
C GLU A 680 -22.59 28.53 -24.69
N VAL A 681 -22.64 29.20 -23.54
CA VAL A 681 -23.84 29.32 -22.71
C VAL A 681 -24.79 30.31 -23.38
N ALA A 682 -25.71 29.80 -24.20
CA ALA A 682 -26.77 30.60 -24.79
C ALA A 682 -27.53 31.37 -23.70
N ALA A 683 -27.61 32.70 -23.84
CA ALA A 683 -28.58 33.54 -23.15
C ALA A 683 -29.98 33.08 -23.57
N ARG A 684 -30.56 32.16 -22.80
CA ARG A 684 -31.98 31.80 -22.86
C ARG A 684 -32.56 31.77 -21.46
#